data_AF-A0A9P7ENZ6-F1
#
_entry.id   AF-A0A9P7ENZ6-F1
#
_cell.length_a   1.000
_cell.length_b   1.000
_cell.length_c   1.000
_cell.angle_alpha   90.00
_cell.angle_beta   90.00
_cell.angle_gamma   90.00
#
_symmetry.space_group_name_H-M   'P 1'
#
loop_
_entity.id
_entity.type
_entity.pdbx_description
1 polymer ?
#
loop_
_entity_poly.entity_id
_entity_poly.type
_entity_poly.pdbx_seq_one_letter_code
_entity_poly.pdbx_strand_id
1 'polypeptide(L)'
;MDGRATPPPVHHILRPHHIDLIAMLLLIFKEYELQKTLPKDFLLYMYRVLLMETSEVIEHRSHQHMLAMVKVAPNADTPVVQGLIGALENVATQLRALDQLTNFFLSTPSIFVEKSDDQRRTSLFGFFVRRCFVSFIKLSFYGVVQLQKDYQAWVNGSSNAGYGPIEKDPLTSDVWLFKTSSDLKSWARPEPFDAWEKGLATGDDVVGPENLRRYFEQHFHEHNDSGVRQHALLNLVRMHYTRKEYPAASKLLREAIAVARTSGDRITLQHCISMLHRLPSLNETPVLNEIQPDLHPLEVLFDVTKLLDPQYGQPLTLCYEKLTEAIALHNHWVDTKQAMPRDADICSHNAMQAVLWQTLGCYDLADVEESFVLLITRAGKDDPNRLNTLINRSYRRARNGLYSEALALLLHSETWRGLSLDAYHQWAEAIWHILALRTSRRGQRRFFDDFLLPRRPSSSTFVSKEYFFDESSTSLSALNMELHEVMNARRRGQAVAAIQPLLQALWQAEFQGRFPLYRLGMTFLADVGLEFGMSDHCQQLILGIMPQVLSGQEMEHRAFANHTLARCMIASMDSSKAGIREALPCLLMAEADYMTLSMLEATSEVQQLLIVAYHNLGMTAEEEGAFERYMQSTKLAQAFEENPVDPESTRVWDTVTEIGKSLASR
;
A
#
# COMPACT_ATOMS: atom_id res chain seq x y z
N MET A 1 -4.71 -26.03 -30.54
CA MET A 1 -3.48 -25.54 -31.20
C MET A 1 -3.20 -24.20 -30.58
N ASP A 2 -2.28 -24.18 -29.62
CA ASP A 2 -1.95 -22.96 -28.89
C ASP A 2 -1.34 -21.95 -29.86
N GLY A 3 -2.14 -20.93 -30.20
CA GLY A 3 -1.67 -19.72 -30.85
C GLY A 3 -0.77 -18.93 -29.90
N ARG A 4 0.40 -19.50 -29.55
CA ARG A 4 1.50 -18.72 -29.00
C ARG A 4 1.91 -17.76 -30.11
N ALA A 5 1.25 -16.59 -30.13
CA ALA A 5 1.66 -15.47 -30.95
C ALA A 5 3.17 -15.31 -30.73
N THR A 6 3.94 -15.39 -31.82
CA THR A 6 5.37 -15.15 -31.74
C THR A 6 5.57 -13.77 -31.12
N PRO A 7 6.34 -13.65 -30.02
CA PRO A 7 6.54 -12.37 -29.37
C PRO A 7 7.05 -11.37 -30.41
N PRO A 8 6.65 -10.08 -30.29
CA PRO A 8 7.08 -9.06 -31.23
C PRO A 8 8.61 -9.09 -31.37
N PRO A 9 9.14 -9.01 -32.59
CA PRO A 9 10.57 -9.09 -32.81
C PRO A 9 11.26 -7.93 -32.08
N VAL A 10 12.21 -8.27 -31.20
CA VAL A 10 12.97 -7.27 -30.43
C VAL A 10 13.85 -6.47 -31.39
N HIS A 11 13.48 -5.21 -31.60
CA HIS A 11 14.22 -4.29 -32.46
C HIS A 11 15.49 -3.80 -31.74
N HIS A 12 16.64 -4.36 -32.10
CA HIS A 12 17.93 -3.95 -31.55
C HIS A 12 18.66 -2.96 -32.46
N ILE A 13 19.05 -1.82 -31.88
CA ILE A 13 19.80 -0.77 -32.57
C ILE A 13 21.19 -0.70 -31.95
N LEU A 14 22.21 -0.68 -32.80
CA LEU A 14 23.57 -0.48 -32.35
C LEU A 14 23.76 0.98 -31.93
N ARG A 15 24.08 1.22 -30.67
CA ARG A 15 24.29 2.55 -30.08
C ARG A 15 25.75 2.72 -29.64
N PRO A 16 26.25 3.95 -29.46
CA PRO A 16 27.62 4.23 -29.01
C PRO A 16 28.09 3.44 -27.80
N HIS A 17 27.31 3.40 -26.71
CA HIS A 17 27.70 2.68 -25.49
C HIS A 17 27.88 1.17 -25.68
N HIS A 18 27.21 0.56 -26.67
CA HIS A 18 27.41 -0.87 -26.95
C HIS A 18 28.84 -1.16 -27.41
N ILE A 19 29.48 -0.23 -28.11
CA ILE A 19 30.87 -0.39 -28.59
C ILE A 19 31.82 -0.51 -27.38
N ASP A 20 31.63 0.34 -26.37
CA ASP A 20 32.39 0.28 -25.12
C ASP A 20 32.13 -0.99 -24.34
N LEU A 21 30.87 -1.43 -24.24
CA LEU A 21 30.53 -2.69 -23.57
C LEU A 21 31.17 -3.89 -24.26
N ILE A 22 31.17 -3.93 -25.60
CA ILE A 22 31.85 -4.97 -26.37
C ILE A 22 33.36 -4.90 -26.15
N ALA A 23 33.95 -3.70 -26.10
CA ALA A 23 35.37 -3.53 -25.84
C ALA A 23 35.75 -4.02 -24.43
N MET A 24 34.94 -3.72 -23.41
CA MET A 24 35.10 -4.24 -22.05
C MET A 24 35.01 -5.76 -22.02
N LEU A 25 34.00 -6.36 -22.66
CA LEU A 25 33.86 -7.81 -22.75
C LEU A 25 35.07 -8.45 -23.45
N LEU A 26 35.51 -7.90 -24.58
CA LEU A 26 36.68 -8.39 -25.32
C LEU A 26 37.94 -8.35 -24.46
N LEU A 27 38.22 -7.23 -23.80
CA LEU A 27 39.46 -7.07 -23.02
C LEU A 27 39.45 -7.94 -21.75
N ILE A 28 38.33 -7.97 -21.02
CA ILE A 28 38.20 -8.77 -19.78
C ILE A 28 38.28 -10.27 -20.09
N PHE A 29 37.55 -10.76 -21.11
CA PHE A 29 37.58 -12.18 -21.44
C PHE A 29 38.91 -12.60 -22.08
N LYS A 30 39.52 -11.74 -22.88
CA LYS A 30 40.86 -12.01 -23.44
C LYS A 30 41.92 -12.14 -22.35
N GLU A 31 41.94 -11.24 -21.36
CA GLU A 31 42.89 -11.33 -20.24
C GLU A 31 42.61 -12.53 -19.33
N TYR A 32 41.33 -12.83 -19.10
CA TYR A 32 40.92 -14.02 -18.34
C TYR A 32 41.35 -15.33 -19.01
N GLU A 33 41.14 -15.46 -20.32
CA GLU A 33 41.45 -16.69 -21.09
C GLU A 33 42.95 -16.89 -21.32
N LEU A 34 43.67 -15.82 -21.66
CA LEU A 34 45.09 -15.91 -21.98
C LEU A 34 45.99 -16.03 -20.74
N GLN A 35 45.60 -15.42 -19.62
CA GLN A 35 46.51 -15.24 -18.49
C GLN A 35 45.98 -15.75 -17.14
N LYS A 36 44.65 -15.90 -16.95
CA LYS A 36 44.02 -16.25 -15.64
C LYS A 36 44.54 -15.42 -14.46
N THR A 37 45.04 -14.21 -14.72
CA THR A 37 45.73 -13.33 -13.75
C THR A 37 44.81 -12.30 -13.09
N LEU A 38 43.56 -12.18 -13.54
CA LEU A 38 42.61 -11.20 -12.99
C LEU A 38 42.15 -11.60 -11.57
N PRO A 39 42.14 -10.65 -10.61
CA PRO A 39 41.61 -10.90 -9.27
C PRO A 39 40.14 -11.32 -9.29
N LYS A 40 39.76 -12.31 -8.47
CA LYS A 40 38.39 -12.85 -8.44
C LYS A 40 37.35 -11.80 -8.03
N ASP A 41 37.69 -10.93 -7.08
CA ASP A 41 36.79 -9.87 -6.60
C ASP A 41 36.55 -8.80 -7.67
N PHE A 42 37.59 -8.46 -8.44
CA PHE A 42 37.49 -7.56 -9.60
C PHE A 42 36.58 -8.17 -10.67
N LEU A 43 36.81 -9.44 -11.00
CA LEU A 43 36.03 -10.15 -12.01
C LEU A 43 34.54 -10.25 -11.60
N LEU A 44 34.24 -10.55 -10.34
CA LEU A 44 32.88 -10.61 -9.82
C LEU A 44 32.19 -9.23 -9.88
N TYR A 45 32.90 -8.16 -9.52
CA TYR A 45 32.40 -6.79 -9.65
C TYR A 45 32.08 -6.45 -11.12
N MET A 46 33.00 -6.73 -12.03
CA MET A 46 32.83 -6.47 -13.46
C MET A 46 31.70 -7.31 -14.06
N TYR A 47 31.53 -8.57 -13.66
CA TYR A 47 30.37 -9.36 -14.09
C TYR A 47 29.05 -8.73 -13.65
N ARG A 48 28.96 -8.18 -12.43
CA ARG A 48 27.74 -7.49 -11.96
C ARG A 48 27.47 -6.23 -12.77
N VAL A 49 28.49 -5.41 -13.02
CA VAL A 49 28.37 -4.20 -13.84
C VAL A 49 27.93 -4.56 -15.25
N LEU A 50 28.64 -5.47 -15.92
CA LEU A 50 28.34 -5.90 -17.28
C LEU A 50 26.97 -6.54 -17.39
N LEU A 51 26.53 -7.33 -16.40
CA LEU A 51 25.20 -7.94 -16.40
C LEU A 51 24.11 -6.87 -16.33
N MET A 52 24.28 -5.84 -15.50
CA MET A 52 23.34 -4.72 -15.42
C MET A 52 23.31 -3.91 -16.72
N GLU A 53 24.47 -3.57 -17.28
CA GLU A 53 24.54 -2.74 -18.51
C GLU A 53 24.09 -3.51 -19.76
N THR A 54 24.49 -4.78 -19.91
CA THR A 54 24.07 -5.60 -21.07
C THR A 54 22.61 -6.04 -21.03
N SER A 55 21.96 -5.94 -19.87
CA SER A 55 20.52 -6.15 -19.75
C SER A 55 19.69 -5.02 -20.36
N GLU A 56 20.28 -3.83 -20.59
CA GLU A 56 19.62 -2.63 -21.12
C GLU A 56 18.38 -2.20 -20.30
N VAL A 57 18.29 -2.61 -19.03
CA VAL A 57 17.18 -2.25 -18.12
C VAL A 57 17.39 -0.87 -17.51
N ILE A 58 18.63 -0.39 -17.41
CA ILE A 58 18.98 0.93 -16.89
C ILE A 58 19.31 1.85 -18.06
N GLU A 59 19.03 3.15 -17.90
CA GLU A 59 19.49 4.19 -18.81
C GLU A 59 21.02 4.13 -18.99
N HIS A 60 21.48 4.30 -20.23
CA HIS A 60 22.89 4.14 -20.57
C HIS A 60 23.76 5.16 -19.83
N ARG A 61 24.81 4.67 -19.19
CA ARG A 61 25.81 5.52 -18.52
C ARG A 61 26.69 6.21 -19.56
N SER A 62 27.25 7.38 -19.23
CA SER A 62 28.24 8.04 -20.09
C SER A 62 29.58 7.28 -20.10
N HIS A 63 30.38 7.48 -21.15
CA HIS A 63 31.74 6.92 -21.27
C HIS A 63 32.59 7.16 -20.01
N GLN A 64 32.58 8.40 -19.50
CA GLN A 64 33.34 8.80 -18.33
C GLN A 64 32.88 8.05 -17.07
N HIS A 65 31.57 7.87 -16.91
CA HIS A 65 31.01 7.17 -15.76
C HIS A 65 31.31 5.66 -15.83
N MET A 66 31.26 5.06 -17.03
CA MET A 66 31.68 3.67 -17.26
C MET A 66 33.15 3.45 -16.88
N LEU A 67 34.06 4.31 -17.35
CA LEU A 67 35.48 4.24 -16.99
C LEU A 67 35.72 4.46 -15.49
N ALA A 68 34.98 5.39 -14.86
CA ALA A 68 35.08 5.62 -13.43
C ALA A 68 34.71 4.38 -12.60
N MET A 69 33.71 3.60 -13.02
CA MET A 69 33.33 2.35 -12.34
C MET A 69 34.47 1.31 -12.38
N VAL A 70 35.14 1.16 -13.52
CA VAL A 70 36.27 0.23 -13.63
C VAL A 70 37.44 0.65 -12.74
N LYS A 71 37.66 1.97 -12.59
CA LYS A 71 38.71 2.53 -11.71
C LYS A 71 38.43 2.36 -10.22
N VAL A 72 37.16 2.35 -9.82
CA VAL A 72 36.74 2.19 -8.41
C VAL A 72 36.56 0.72 -8.03
N ALA A 73 36.73 -0.20 -8.98
CA ALA A 73 36.57 -1.63 -8.75
C ALA A 73 37.58 -2.17 -7.70
N PRO A 74 37.20 -3.20 -6.93
CA PRO A 74 38.11 -3.80 -5.96
C PRO A 74 39.36 -4.34 -6.66
N ASN A 75 40.54 -4.09 -6.08
CA ASN A 75 41.86 -4.45 -6.63
C ASN A 75 42.23 -3.75 -7.96
N ALA A 76 41.65 -2.58 -8.24
CA ALA A 76 42.00 -1.76 -9.41
C ALA A 76 43.47 -1.32 -9.47
N ASP A 77 44.16 -1.26 -8.32
CA ASP A 77 45.59 -0.89 -8.24
C ASP A 77 46.54 -2.00 -8.71
N THR A 78 46.03 -3.20 -8.99
CA THR A 78 46.85 -4.32 -9.50
C THR A 78 47.40 -3.96 -10.88
N PRO A 79 48.70 -4.22 -11.18
CA PRO A 79 49.32 -3.80 -12.44
C PRO A 79 48.63 -4.37 -13.68
N VAL A 80 48.08 -5.59 -13.59
CA VAL A 80 47.29 -6.22 -14.67
C VAL A 80 46.02 -5.42 -14.93
N VAL A 81 45.29 -5.03 -13.87
CA VAL A 81 44.05 -4.27 -13.97
C VAL A 81 44.30 -2.82 -14.42
N GLN A 82 45.42 -2.21 -14.01
CA GLN A 82 45.82 -0.90 -14.54
C GLN A 82 46.17 -0.95 -16.02
N GLY A 83 46.78 -2.05 -16.49
CA GLY A 83 46.98 -2.32 -17.91
C GLY A 83 45.66 -2.40 -18.68
N LEU A 84 44.67 -3.11 -18.15
CA LEU A 84 43.32 -3.21 -18.69
C LEU A 84 42.62 -1.84 -18.75
N ILE A 85 42.68 -1.05 -17.68
CA ILE A 85 42.10 0.29 -17.60
C ILE A 85 42.74 1.20 -18.66
N GLY A 86 44.07 1.19 -18.76
CA GLY A 86 44.78 1.96 -19.80
C GLY A 86 44.43 1.50 -21.22
N ALA A 87 44.19 0.20 -21.43
CA ALA A 87 43.71 -0.31 -22.72
C ALA A 87 42.30 0.22 -23.03
N LEU A 88 41.39 0.20 -22.05
CA LEU A 88 40.02 0.70 -22.18
C LEU A 88 39.95 2.21 -22.48
N GLU A 89 40.76 3.02 -21.81
CA GLU A 89 40.85 4.46 -22.07
C GLU A 89 41.31 4.77 -23.51
N ASN A 90 42.17 3.92 -24.06
CA ASN A 90 42.69 4.08 -25.42
C ASN A 90 41.73 3.58 -26.50
N VAL A 91 40.69 2.80 -26.19
CA VAL A 91 39.74 2.25 -27.18
C VAL A 91 39.14 3.36 -28.04
N ALA A 92 38.66 4.44 -27.41
CA ALA A 92 38.04 5.54 -28.14
C ALA A 92 38.98 6.20 -29.16
N THR A 93 40.28 6.29 -28.83
CA THR A 93 41.31 6.83 -29.72
C THR A 93 41.65 5.87 -30.86
N GLN A 94 41.59 4.56 -30.60
CA GLN A 94 41.85 3.50 -31.56
C GLN A 94 40.70 3.28 -32.55
N LEU A 95 39.48 3.70 -32.21
CA LEU A 95 38.30 3.58 -33.07
C LEU A 95 37.96 4.90 -33.79
N ARG A 96 38.98 5.74 -34.01
CA ARG A 96 38.80 7.04 -34.69
C ARG A 96 38.68 6.89 -36.21
N ALA A 97 39.34 5.91 -36.83
CA ALA A 97 39.17 5.65 -38.26
C ALA A 97 38.07 4.61 -38.53
N LEU A 98 37.39 4.75 -39.67
CA LEU A 98 36.31 3.85 -40.08
C LEU A 98 36.78 2.39 -40.25
N ASP A 99 37.98 2.20 -40.82
CA ASP A 99 38.58 0.89 -41.00
C ASP A 99 38.87 0.21 -39.65
N GLN A 100 39.25 1.00 -38.63
CA GLN A 100 39.52 0.49 -37.29
C GLN A 100 38.23 0.03 -36.60
N LEU A 101 37.13 0.79 -36.73
CA LEU A 101 35.82 0.39 -36.23
C LEU A 101 35.32 -0.89 -36.91
N THR A 102 35.52 -1.00 -38.22
CA THR A 102 35.11 -2.19 -38.97
C THR A 102 35.94 -3.41 -38.57
N ASN A 103 37.26 -3.27 -38.46
CA ASN A 103 38.15 -4.34 -38.00
C ASN A 103 37.84 -4.76 -36.56
N PHE A 104 37.47 -3.81 -35.69
CA PHE A 104 37.03 -4.10 -34.33
C PHE A 104 35.79 -5.01 -34.34
N PHE A 105 34.73 -4.66 -35.07
CA PHE A 105 33.54 -5.50 -35.16
C PHE A 105 33.82 -6.86 -35.80
N LEU A 106 34.70 -6.94 -36.80
CA LEU A 106 35.12 -8.22 -37.40
C LEU A 106 35.89 -9.14 -36.44
N SER A 107 36.46 -8.60 -35.35
CA SER A 107 37.12 -9.39 -34.30
C SER A 107 36.16 -9.95 -33.24
N THR A 108 34.95 -9.38 -33.10
CA THR A 108 33.94 -9.77 -32.11
C THR A 108 33.39 -11.20 -32.23
N PRO A 109 33.35 -11.86 -33.41
CA PRO A 109 32.91 -13.25 -33.52
C PRO A 109 33.69 -14.23 -32.65
N SER A 110 34.94 -13.92 -32.27
CA SER A 110 35.71 -14.74 -31.31
C SER A 110 34.99 -14.97 -29.98
N ILE A 111 34.15 -14.03 -29.52
CA ILE A 111 33.41 -14.16 -28.25
C ILE A 111 32.24 -15.15 -28.34
N PHE A 112 31.57 -15.23 -29.51
CA PHE A 112 30.31 -15.98 -29.65
C PHE A 112 30.35 -17.10 -30.71
N VAL A 113 31.44 -17.20 -31.47
CA VAL A 113 31.69 -18.22 -32.50
C VAL A 113 33.03 -18.89 -32.19
N GLU A 114 33.03 -20.00 -31.44
CA GLU A 114 34.23 -20.84 -31.35
C GLU A 114 33.97 -22.35 -31.43
N LYS A 115 35.06 -23.08 -31.76
CA LYS A 115 35.14 -24.37 -32.46
C LYS A 115 35.00 -25.62 -31.58
N SER A 116 34.79 -25.51 -30.28
CA SER A 116 34.61 -26.67 -29.38
C SER A 116 33.79 -26.30 -28.14
N ASP A 117 32.79 -27.13 -27.86
CA ASP A 117 31.81 -27.15 -26.76
C ASP A 117 30.70 -26.08 -26.71
N ASP A 118 29.46 -26.58 -26.64
CA ASP A 118 28.16 -25.94 -26.86
C ASP A 118 27.73 -24.83 -25.86
N GLN A 119 28.58 -24.42 -24.92
CA GLN A 119 28.13 -23.63 -23.75
C GLN A 119 28.20 -22.10 -23.91
N ARG A 120 29.00 -21.55 -24.85
CA ARG A 120 29.16 -20.07 -24.95
C ARG A 120 28.07 -19.38 -25.77
N ARG A 121 27.45 -20.09 -26.71
CA ARG A 121 26.37 -19.57 -27.59
C ARG A 121 25.08 -19.26 -26.83
N THR A 122 24.92 -19.83 -25.64
CA THR A 122 23.76 -19.65 -24.75
C THR A 122 24.01 -18.66 -23.61
N SER A 123 25.23 -18.11 -23.50
CA SER A 123 25.54 -17.09 -22.48
C SER A 123 24.91 -15.74 -22.83
N LEU A 124 24.47 -15.00 -21.81
CA LEU A 124 23.87 -13.67 -21.97
C LEU A 124 24.81 -12.70 -22.71
N PHE A 125 26.09 -12.68 -22.34
CA PHE A 125 27.11 -11.84 -22.96
C PHE A 125 27.36 -12.22 -24.43
N GLY A 126 27.46 -13.53 -24.73
CA GLY A 126 27.61 -14.00 -26.11
C GLY A 126 26.40 -13.63 -26.98
N PHE A 127 25.20 -13.72 -26.42
CA PHE A 127 23.98 -13.29 -27.10
C PHE A 127 23.96 -11.77 -27.36
N PHE A 128 24.34 -10.95 -26.38
CA PHE A 128 24.45 -9.50 -26.53
C PHE A 128 25.45 -9.09 -27.63
N VAL A 129 26.67 -9.64 -27.61
CA VAL A 129 27.71 -9.33 -28.61
C VAL A 129 27.26 -9.79 -30.01
N ARG A 130 26.66 -10.99 -30.12
CA ARG A 130 26.09 -11.47 -31.38
C ARG A 130 25.01 -10.53 -31.91
N ARG A 131 24.10 -10.05 -31.04
CA ARG A 131 23.03 -9.13 -31.41
C ARG A 131 23.59 -7.80 -31.93
N CYS A 132 24.62 -7.27 -31.28
CA CYS A 132 25.33 -6.08 -31.73
C CYS A 132 26.03 -6.28 -33.07
N PHE A 133 26.72 -7.42 -33.25
CA PHE A 133 27.39 -7.74 -34.50
C PHE A 133 26.42 -7.92 -35.67
N VAL A 134 25.28 -8.57 -35.45
CA VAL A 134 24.22 -8.68 -36.47
C VAL A 134 23.67 -7.30 -36.84
N SER A 135 23.41 -6.43 -35.86
CA SER A 135 23.00 -5.04 -36.14
C SER A 135 24.07 -4.25 -36.89
N PHE A 136 25.35 -4.48 -36.62
CA PHE A 136 26.45 -3.85 -37.35
C PHE A 136 26.47 -4.27 -38.83
N ILE A 137 26.34 -5.57 -39.13
CA ILE A 137 26.32 -6.09 -40.51
C ILE A 137 25.14 -5.51 -41.32
N LYS A 138 24.03 -5.18 -40.66
CA LYS A 138 22.87 -4.56 -41.32
C LYS A 138 23.13 -3.12 -41.76
N LEU A 139 24.11 -2.42 -41.20
CA LEU A 139 24.35 -1.01 -41.51
C LEU A 139 24.98 -0.83 -42.89
N SER A 140 24.53 0.19 -43.61
CA SER A 140 25.21 0.68 -44.83
C SER A 140 26.53 1.37 -44.49
N PHE A 141 27.35 1.64 -45.51
CA PHE A 141 28.54 2.45 -45.34
C PHE A 141 28.24 3.80 -44.67
N TYR A 142 27.15 4.44 -45.07
CA TYR A 142 26.67 5.69 -44.45
C TYR A 142 26.27 5.47 -42.98
N GLY A 143 25.56 4.39 -42.66
CA GLY A 143 25.20 4.02 -41.28
C GLY A 143 26.42 3.79 -40.39
N VAL A 144 27.48 3.15 -40.90
CA VAL A 144 28.73 2.94 -40.15
C VAL A 144 29.47 4.25 -39.93
N VAL A 145 29.51 5.14 -40.93
CA VAL A 145 30.08 6.49 -40.78
C VAL A 145 29.32 7.31 -39.72
N GLN A 146 27.99 7.22 -39.70
CA GLN A 146 27.18 7.91 -38.71
C GLN A 146 27.41 7.35 -37.30
N LEU A 147 27.43 6.03 -37.14
CA LEU A 147 27.74 5.37 -35.87
C LEU A 147 29.11 5.78 -35.32
N GLN A 148 30.12 5.88 -36.20
CA GLN A 148 31.47 6.32 -35.81
C GLN A 148 31.46 7.77 -35.30
N LYS A 149 30.74 8.68 -35.98
CA LYS A 149 30.60 10.06 -35.54
C LYS A 149 29.85 10.16 -34.21
N ASP A 150 28.76 9.42 -34.07
CA ASP A 150 27.96 9.37 -32.85
C ASP A 150 28.76 8.81 -31.67
N TYR A 151 29.58 7.78 -31.90
CA TYR A 151 30.48 7.24 -30.89
C TYR A 151 31.52 8.27 -30.41
N GLN A 152 32.18 8.95 -31.34
CA GLN A 152 33.16 9.99 -30.99
C GLN A 152 32.51 11.17 -30.28
N ALA A 153 31.32 11.60 -30.71
CA ALA A 153 30.56 12.65 -30.05
C ALA A 153 30.12 12.25 -28.62
N TRP A 154 29.72 10.99 -28.44
CA TRP A 154 29.31 10.45 -27.15
C TRP A 154 30.49 10.32 -26.17
N VAL A 155 31.65 9.85 -26.63
CA VAL A 155 32.91 9.83 -25.83
C VAL A 155 33.30 11.24 -25.38
N ASN A 156 33.11 12.24 -26.24
CA ASN A 156 33.40 13.66 -25.94
C ASN A 156 32.38 14.31 -24.99
N GLY A 157 31.39 13.57 -24.47
CA GLY A 157 30.44 14.04 -23.46
C GLY A 157 29.03 14.35 -23.98
N SER A 158 28.72 14.09 -25.26
CA SER A 158 27.36 14.24 -25.79
C SER A 158 26.52 12.98 -25.54
N SER A 159 25.86 12.90 -24.39
CA SER A 159 25.06 11.73 -23.98
C SER A 159 23.89 11.38 -24.93
N ASN A 160 23.44 12.33 -25.74
CA ASN A 160 22.33 12.16 -26.68
C ASN A 160 22.77 11.75 -28.10
N ALA A 161 24.08 11.75 -28.38
CA ALA A 161 24.61 11.43 -29.71
C ALA A 161 24.28 9.98 -30.08
N GLY A 162 23.60 9.78 -31.21
CA GLY A 162 23.17 8.46 -31.65
C GLY A 162 22.01 7.86 -30.86
N TYR A 163 21.29 8.61 -30.01
CA TYR A 163 20.11 8.16 -29.25
C TYR A 163 18.78 8.77 -29.72
N GLY A 164 18.80 9.51 -30.83
CA GLY A 164 17.59 10.11 -31.41
C GLY A 164 16.54 9.09 -31.91
N PRO A 165 15.32 9.57 -32.24
CA PRO A 165 14.29 8.77 -32.89
C PRO A 165 14.82 8.26 -34.24
N ILE A 166 14.52 7.01 -34.55
CA ILE A 166 15.02 6.37 -35.77
C ILE A 166 14.01 6.60 -36.87
N GLU A 167 14.45 7.29 -37.91
CA GLU A 167 13.70 7.44 -39.13
C GLU A 167 13.63 6.08 -39.84
N LYS A 168 12.44 5.49 -39.85
CA LYS A 168 12.16 4.29 -40.63
C LYS A 168 11.82 4.75 -42.04
N ASP A 169 12.82 4.79 -42.91
CA ASP A 169 12.59 5.10 -44.32
C ASP A 169 12.05 3.84 -45.03
N PRO A 170 10.79 3.85 -45.53
CA PRO A 170 10.24 2.71 -46.26
C PRO A 170 10.78 2.58 -47.69
N LEU A 171 11.36 3.63 -48.26
CA LEU A 171 11.65 3.77 -49.69
C LEU A 171 13.16 3.79 -50.01
N THR A 172 14.00 4.46 -49.19
CA THR A 172 15.46 4.47 -49.40
C THR A 172 16.18 3.53 -48.42
N SER A 173 17.28 2.92 -48.87
CA SER A 173 18.12 2.00 -48.09
C SER A 173 19.39 2.70 -47.58
N ASP A 174 19.28 3.97 -47.21
CA ASP A 174 20.44 4.83 -46.98
C ASP A 174 21.23 4.43 -45.73
N VAL A 175 20.56 3.95 -44.68
CA VAL A 175 21.19 3.57 -43.40
C VAL A 175 21.35 2.05 -43.23
N TRP A 176 20.48 1.24 -43.85
CA TRP A 176 20.42 -0.21 -43.65
C TRP A 176 20.55 -0.96 -44.99
N LEU A 177 21.54 -1.85 -45.11
CA LEU A 177 21.73 -2.74 -46.26
C LEU A 177 20.66 -3.85 -46.30
N PHE A 178 20.33 -4.41 -45.14
CA PHE A 178 19.36 -5.50 -45.00
C PHE A 178 18.30 -5.12 -43.97
N LYS A 179 17.08 -4.84 -44.44
CA LYS A 179 15.93 -4.55 -43.58
C LYS A 179 15.24 -5.86 -43.21
N THR A 180 15.10 -6.13 -41.91
CA THR A 180 14.26 -7.22 -41.41
C THR A 180 12.84 -6.73 -41.13
N SER A 181 11.89 -7.63 -40.87
CA SER A 181 10.50 -7.26 -40.54
C SER A 181 10.40 -6.31 -39.33
N SER A 182 11.34 -6.37 -38.38
CA SER A 182 11.41 -5.42 -37.26
C SER A 182 11.77 -4.00 -37.68
N ASP A 183 12.51 -3.86 -38.77
CA ASP A 183 13.11 -2.60 -39.21
C ASP A 183 12.11 -1.81 -40.09
N LEU A 184 11.12 -2.49 -40.67
CA LEU A 184 10.07 -1.91 -41.52
C LEU A 184 8.89 -1.33 -40.74
N LYS A 185 8.58 -1.88 -39.56
CA LYS A 185 7.39 -1.50 -38.75
C LYS A 185 7.81 -0.99 -37.38
N SER A 186 7.15 0.04 -36.85
CA SER A 186 7.34 0.49 -35.46
C SER A 186 6.60 -0.43 -34.51
N TRP A 187 7.36 -1.23 -33.76
CA TRP A 187 6.84 -2.14 -32.75
C TRP A 187 6.63 -1.45 -31.41
N ALA A 188 5.81 -2.06 -30.56
CA ALA A 188 5.50 -1.55 -29.24
C ALA A 188 6.75 -1.32 -28.36
N ARG A 189 6.68 -0.27 -27.57
CA ARG A 189 7.74 0.36 -26.79
C ARG A 189 7.22 0.62 -25.37
N PRO A 190 7.97 0.25 -24.31
CA PRO A 190 7.50 0.35 -22.93
C PRO A 190 7.45 1.78 -22.39
N GLU A 191 8.16 2.74 -22.99
CA GLU A 191 8.34 4.10 -22.44
C GLU A 191 7.01 4.84 -22.18
N PRO A 192 5.98 4.78 -23.06
CA PRO A 192 4.69 5.40 -22.75
C PRO A 192 3.94 4.72 -21.60
N PHE A 193 4.16 3.43 -21.36
CA PHE A 193 3.56 2.75 -20.21
C PHE A 193 4.25 3.17 -18.90
N ASP A 194 5.58 3.27 -18.90
CA ASP A 194 6.36 3.79 -17.76
C ASP A 194 5.98 5.24 -17.44
N ALA A 195 5.80 6.08 -18.47
CA ALA A 195 5.31 7.44 -18.29
C ALA A 195 3.87 7.50 -17.73
N TRP A 196 3.03 6.51 -18.03
CA TRP A 196 1.71 6.37 -17.41
C TRP A 196 1.82 5.92 -15.94
N GLU A 197 2.66 4.94 -15.61
CA GLU A 197 2.89 4.51 -14.22
C GLU A 197 3.43 5.67 -13.37
N LYS A 198 4.36 6.46 -13.91
CA LYS A 198 4.82 7.70 -13.28
C LYS A 198 3.68 8.71 -13.10
N GLY A 199 2.90 8.95 -14.15
CA GLY A 199 1.74 9.86 -14.10
C GLY A 199 0.70 9.42 -13.07
N LEU A 200 0.45 8.12 -12.94
CA LEU A 200 -0.44 7.55 -11.93
C LEU A 200 0.12 7.79 -10.52
N ALA A 201 1.42 7.57 -10.32
CA ALA A 201 2.08 7.79 -9.03
C ALA A 201 2.04 9.26 -8.60
N THR A 202 2.13 10.20 -9.55
CA THR A 202 2.10 11.65 -9.28
C THR A 202 0.70 12.26 -9.29
N GLY A 203 -0.33 11.49 -9.68
CA GLY A 203 -1.71 11.98 -9.81
C GLY A 203 -1.93 12.91 -11.01
N ASP A 204 -1.22 12.70 -12.12
CA ASP A 204 -1.41 13.46 -13.36
C ASP A 204 -2.62 12.93 -14.15
N ASP A 205 -3.60 13.82 -14.38
CA ASP A 205 -4.86 13.51 -15.05
C ASP A 205 -4.82 13.66 -16.57
N VAL A 206 -3.77 14.26 -17.11
CA VAL A 206 -3.67 14.60 -18.54
C VAL A 206 -2.60 13.76 -19.22
N VAL A 207 -1.37 13.81 -18.72
CA VAL A 207 -0.24 13.15 -19.38
C VAL A 207 -0.29 11.64 -19.17
N GLY A 208 -0.74 11.19 -17.99
CA GLY A 208 -0.88 9.77 -17.67
C GLY A 208 -1.83 9.04 -18.63
N PRO A 209 -3.12 9.41 -18.67
CA PRO A 209 -4.10 8.77 -19.55
C PRO A 209 -3.75 8.84 -21.04
N GLU A 210 -3.17 9.96 -21.50
CA GLU A 210 -2.72 10.11 -22.89
C GLU A 210 -1.55 9.17 -23.22
N ASN A 211 -0.59 8.99 -22.31
CA ASN A 211 0.51 8.05 -22.52
C ASN A 211 0.04 6.59 -22.47
N LEU A 212 -0.97 6.26 -21.66
CA LEU A 212 -1.62 4.95 -21.67
C LEU A 212 -2.29 4.67 -23.02
N ARG A 213 -3.02 5.66 -23.57
CA ARG A 213 -3.60 5.58 -24.92
C ARG A 213 -2.50 5.34 -25.96
N ARG A 214 -1.44 6.17 -25.93
CA ARG A 214 -0.28 6.03 -26.80
C ARG A 214 0.43 4.69 -26.68
N TYR A 215 0.38 4.02 -25.52
CA TYR A 215 0.95 2.68 -25.37
C TYR A 215 0.13 1.62 -26.10
N PHE A 216 -1.18 1.59 -25.88
CA PHE A 216 -2.05 0.56 -26.43
C PHE A 216 -2.44 0.77 -27.90
N GLU A 217 -2.20 1.96 -28.46
CA GLU A 217 -2.29 2.24 -29.90
C GLU A 217 -1.07 1.75 -30.70
N GLN A 218 -0.04 1.23 -30.05
CA GLN A 218 1.16 0.73 -30.72
C GLN A 218 0.94 -0.64 -31.39
N HIS A 219 1.88 -1.01 -32.25
CA HIS A 219 1.84 -2.27 -32.97
C HIS A 219 2.46 -3.41 -32.14
N PHE A 220 1.62 -4.28 -31.56
CA PHE A 220 2.04 -5.44 -30.77
C PHE A 220 2.18 -6.72 -31.60
N HIS A 221 1.38 -6.90 -32.64
CA HIS A 221 1.40 -8.11 -33.48
C HIS A 221 0.86 -7.85 -34.88
N GLU A 222 1.17 -8.74 -35.83
CA GLU A 222 0.87 -8.52 -37.25
C GLU A 222 -0.62 -8.60 -37.65
N HIS A 223 -1.50 -9.09 -36.77
CA HIS A 223 -2.94 -9.12 -37.05
C HIS A 223 -3.53 -7.70 -37.11
N ASN A 224 -4.61 -7.54 -37.90
CA ASN A 224 -5.31 -6.26 -38.08
C ASN A 224 -5.85 -5.65 -36.77
N ASP A 225 -6.07 -6.47 -35.73
CA ASP A 225 -6.50 -6.03 -34.40
C ASP A 225 -5.32 -5.84 -33.44
N SER A 226 -4.22 -5.26 -33.93
CA SER A 226 -3.01 -5.06 -33.15
C SER A 226 -3.18 -4.16 -31.92
N GLY A 227 -4.25 -3.36 -31.87
CA GLY A 227 -4.51 -2.46 -30.77
C GLY A 227 -5.20 -3.20 -29.63
N VAL A 228 -4.53 -3.34 -28.49
CA VAL A 228 -5.11 -4.05 -27.33
C VAL A 228 -5.96 -3.10 -26.48
N ARG A 229 -6.93 -2.45 -27.13
CA ARG A 229 -7.75 -1.36 -26.58
C ARG A 229 -8.51 -1.78 -25.31
N GLN A 230 -8.92 -3.04 -25.21
CA GLN A 230 -9.60 -3.56 -24.03
C GLN A 230 -8.74 -3.45 -22.76
N HIS A 231 -7.42 -3.61 -22.85
CA HIS A 231 -6.52 -3.44 -21.70
C HIS A 231 -6.36 -1.96 -21.33
N ALA A 232 -6.31 -1.06 -22.32
CA ALA A 232 -6.26 0.38 -22.08
C ALA A 232 -7.50 0.84 -21.31
N LEU A 233 -8.69 0.45 -21.79
CA LEU A 233 -9.95 0.78 -21.15
C LEU A 233 -10.03 0.21 -19.72
N LEU A 234 -9.61 -1.04 -19.51
CA LEU A 234 -9.61 -1.65 -18.18
C LEU A 234 -8.67 -0.91 -17.21
N ASN A 235 -7.49 -0.47 -17.65
CA ASN A 235 -6.57 0.31 -16.82
C ASN A 235 -7.10 1.71 -16.50
N LEU A 236 -7.77 2.38 -17.45
CA LEU A 236 -8.48 3.63 -17.18
C LEU A 236 -9.63 3.44 -16.18
N VAL A 237 -10.40 2.36 -16.30
CA VAL A 237 -11.45 2.01 -15.34
C VAL A 237 -10.85 1.84 -13.94
N ARG A 238 -9.71 1.15 -13.81
CA ARG A 238 -9.02 0.99 -12.51
C ARG A 238 -8.56 2.32 -11.93
N MET A 239 -7.99 3.20 -12.75
CA MET A 239 -7.59 4.54 -12.33
C MET A 239 -8.79 5.34 -11.78
N HIS A 240 -9.88 5.44 -12.55
CA HIS A 240 -11.09 6.14 -12.11
C HIS A 240 -11.73 5.47 -10.87
N TYR A 241 -11.65 4.14 -10.76
CA TYR A 241 -12.14 3.41 -9.60
C TYR A 241 -11.35 3.76 -8.33
N THR A 242 -10.01 3.74 -8.37
CA THR A 242 -9.15 4.10 -7.23
C THR A 242 -9.41 5.53 -6.75
N ARG A 243 -9.70 6.44 -7.69
CA ARG A 243 -10.04 7.85 -7.41
C ARG A 243 -11.49 8.07 -6.95
N LYS A 244 -12.27 7.00 -6.78
CA LYS A 244 -13.71 7.03 -6.42
C LYS A 244 -14.60 7.74 -7.45
N GLU A 245 -14.17 7.83 -8.71
CA GLU A 245 -14.92 8.42 -9.83
C GLU A 245 -15.82 7.37 -10.50
N TYR A 246 -16.73 6.78 -9.71
CA TYR A 246 -17.57 5.66 -10.14
C TYR A 246 -18.40 5.91 -11.42
N PRO A 247 -18.96 7.11 -11.68
CA PRO A 247 -19.71 7.36 -12.92
C PRO A 247 -18.85 7.21 -14.18
N ALA A 248 -17.62 7.74 -14.15
CA ALA A 248 -16.68 7.63 -15.26
C ALA A 248 -16.21 6.19 -15.45
N ALA A 249 -15.85 5.52 -14.34
CA ALA A 249 -15.47 4.12 -14.33
C ALA A 249 -16.57 3.21 -14.92
N SER A 250 -17.83 3.42 -14.53
CA SER A 250 -18.97 2.63 -15.03
C SER A 250 -19.18 2.78 -16.55
N LYS A 251 -19.06 4.01 -17.08
CA LYS A 251 -19.19 4.27 -18.52
C LYS A 251 -18.11 3.57 -19.33
N LEU A 252 -16.84 3.74 -18.92
CA LEU A 252 -15.69 3.11 -19.58
C LEU A 252 -15.72 1.59 -19.46
N LEU A 253 -16.21 1.05 -18.35
CA LEU A 253 -16.31 -0.38 -18.13
C LEU A 253 -17.29 -1.05 -19.10
N ARG A 254 -18.43 -0.41 -19.39
CA ARG A 254 -19.38 -0.93 -20.40
C ARG A 254 -18.76 -0.98 -21.79
N GLU A 255 -17.95 0.02 -22.14
CA GLU A 255 -17.19 0.03 -23.38
C GLU A 255 -16.14 -1.08 -23.40
N ALA A 256 -15.39 -1.26 -22.30
CA ALA A 256 -14.39 -2.32 -22.17
C ALA A 256 -15.01 -3.72 -22.35
N ILE A 257 -16.20 -3.96 -21.76
CA ILE A 257 -16.96 -5.20 -21.92
C ILE A 257 -17.36 -5.42 -23.38
N ALA A 258 -17.85 -4.39 -24.06
CA ALA A 258 -18.24 -4.48 -25.47
C ALA A 258 -17.03 -4.83 -26.34
N VAL A 259 -15.90 -4.15 -26.15
CA VAL A 259 -14.66 -4.39 -26.91
C VAL A 259 -14.11 -5.79 -26.64
N ALA A 260 -14.04 -6.22 -25.38
CA ALA A 260 -13.56 -7.56 -25.01
C ALA A 260 -14.43 -8.68 -25.61
N ARG A 261 -15.76 -8.47 -25.69
CA ARG A 261 -16.67 -9.40 -26.37
C ARG A 261 -16.42 -9.45 -27.88
N THR A 262 -16.20 -8.30 -28.51
CA THR A 262 -15.92 -8.24 -29.96
C THR A 262 -14.58 -8.87 -30.33
N SER A 263 -13.56 -8.74 -29.47
CA SER A 263 -12.24 -9.35 -29.68
C SER A 263 -12.17 -10.82 -29.25
N GLY A 264 -13.19 -11.33 -28.55
CA GLY A 264 -13.23 -12.71 -28.06
C GLY A 264 -12.27 -12.99 -26.89
N ASP A 265 -11.77 -11.95 -26.22
CA ASP A 265 -10.84 -12.06 -25.09
C ASP A 265 -11.60 -12.35 -23.78
N ARG A 266 -11.61 -13.64 -23.42
CA ARG A 266 -12.32 -14.14 -22.23
C ARG A 266 -11.70 -13.66 -20.92
N ILE A 267 -10.39 -13.46 -20.87
CA ILE A 267 -9.68 -13.11 -19.63
C ILE A 267 -9.97 -11.65 -19.26
N THR A 268 -9.86 -10.73 -20.22
CA THR A 268 -10.22 -9.32 -19.96
C THR A 268 -11.70 -9.15 -19.71
N LEU A 269 -12.55 -9.91 -20.40
CA LEU A 269 -13.98 -9.91 -20.12
C LEU A 269 -14.26 -10.32 -18.67
N GLN A 270 -13.59 -11.36 -18.16
CA GLN A 270 -13.72 -11.77 -16.76
C GLN A 270 -13.29 -10.66 -15.81
N HIS A 271 -12.14 -10.03 -16.04
CA HIS A 271 -11.70 -8.89 -15.21
C HIS A 271 -12.68 -7.71 -15.26
N CYS A 272 -13.29 -7.44 -16.41
CA CYS A 272 -14.31 -6.41 -16.53
C CYS A 272 -15.57 -6.77 -15.73
N ILE A 273 -16.00 -8.03 -15.76
CA ILE A 273 -17.15 -8.51 -14.96
C ILE A 273 -16.83 -8.42 -13.47
N SER A 274 -15.63 -8.84 -13.04
CA SER A 274 -15.22 -8.70 -11.65
C SER A 274 -15.21 -7.23 -11.21
N MET A 275 -14.66 -6.31 -12.02
CA MET A 275 -14.73 -4.86 -11.75
C MET A 275 -16.16 -4.33 -11.71
N LEU A 276 -17.08 -4.88 -12.51
CA LEU A 276 -18.50 -4.51 -12.47
C LEU A 276 -19.10 -4.86 -11.11
N HIS A 277 -18.76 -6.03 -10.56
CA HIS A 277 -19.19 -6.44 -9.23
C HIS A 277 -18.53 -5.61 -8.10
N ARG A 278 -17.43 -4.88 -8.37
CA ARG A 278 -16.78 -4.00 -7.37
C ARG A 278 -17.38 -2.60 -7.30
N LEU A 279 -18.10 -2.16 -8.34
CA LEU A 279 -18.72 -0.84 -8.34
C LEU A 279 -19.88 -0.81 -7.33
N PRO A 280 -20.05 0.28 -6.58
CA PRO A 280 -21.13 0.40 -5.62
C PRO A 280 -22.48 0.30 -6.33
N SER A 281 -23.32 -0.64 -5.92
CA SER A 281 -24.72 -0.72 -6.36
C SER A 281 -25.54 0.29 -5.58
N LEU A 282 -26.45 1.00 -6.25
CA LEU A 282 -27.23 2.05 -5.60
C LEU A 282 -28.32 1.51 -4.67
N ASN A 283 -28.75 0.24 -4.81
CA ASN A 283 -29.96 -0.27 -4.14
C ASN A 283 -29.98 -1.80 -3.83
N GLU A 284 -28.88 -2.54 -3.99
CA GLU A 284 -28.93 -4.02 -3.96
C GLU A 284 -27.91 -4.66 -3.01
N THR A 285 -28.22 -5.87 -2.53
CA THR A 285 -27.28 -6.77 -1.85
C THR A 285 -26.00 -6.92 -2.66
N PRO A 286 -24.83 -7.04 -2.02
CA PRO A 286 -23.57 -7.08 -2.73
C PRO A 286 -23.53 -8.30 -3.64
N VAL A 287 -23.23 -8.10 -4.93
CA VAL A 287 -23.04 -9.20 -5.87
C VAL A 287 -21.71 -9.87 -5.53
N LEU A 288 -21.76 -11.12 -5.09
CA LEU A 288 -20.59 -11.94 -4.79
C LEU A 288 -20.19 -12.74 -6.04
N ASN A 289 -18.89 -12.99 -6.21
CA ASN A 289 -18.41 -13.81 -7.30
C ASN A 289 -18.62 -15.30 -6.98
N GLU A 290 -19.07 -16.04 -7.97
CA GLU A 290 -19.06 -17.50 -7.96
C GLU A 290 -17.69 -18.00 -8.43
N ILE A 291 -17.20 -19.09 -7.84
CA ILE A 291 -15.90 -19.67 -8.19
C ILE A 291 -15.97 -20.23 -9.62
N GLN A 292 -15.10 -19.72 -10.49
CA GLN A 292 -14.99 -20.12 -11.90
C GLN A 292 -13.52 -20.39 -12.25
N PRO A 293 -13.22 -21.23 -13.26
CA PRO A 293 -11.84 -21.66 -13.57
C PRO A 293 -10.86 -20.51 -13.87
N ASP A 294 -11.32 -19.44 -14.50
CA ASP A 294 -10.48 -18.30 -14.90
C ASP A 294 -10.54 -17.12 -13.91
N LEU A 295 -11.29 -17.25 -12.80
CA LEU A 295 -11.42 -16.19 -11.80
C LEU A 295 -10.13 -16.07 -10.96
N HIS A 296 -9.65 -14.85 -10.79
CA HIS A 296 -8.48 -14.61 -9.94
C HIS A 296 -8.87 -14.72 -8.45
N PRO A 297 -8.08 -15.39 -7.60
CA PRO A 297 -8.39 -15.58 -6.17
C PRO A 297 -8.68 -14.27 -5.41
N LEU A 298 -7.96 -13.20 -5.76
CA LEU A 298 -8.14 -11.88 -5.16
C LEU A 298 -9.51 -11.24 -5.44
N GLU A 299 -10.23 -11.67 -6.47
CA GLU A 299 -11.60 -11.19 -6.71
C GLU A 299 -12.58 -11.79 -5.70
N VAL A 300 -12.39 -13.05 -5.32
CA VAL A 300 -13.15 -13.70 -4.24
C VAL A 300 -12.75 -13.09 -2.89
N LEU A 301 -11.45 -12.80 -2.69
CA LEU A 301 -10.99 -12.11 -1.48
C LEU A 301 -11.64 -10.72 -1.34
N PHE A 302 -11.84 -10.00 -2.45
CA PHE A 302 -12.52 -8.71 -2.42
C PHE A 302 -13.98 -8.84 -1.97
N ASP A 303 -14.65 -9.96 -2.23
CA ASP A 303 -16.02 -10.18 -1.74
C ASP A 303 -16.11 -10.20 -0.22
N VAL A 304 -15.02 -10.55 0.48
CA VAL A 304 -14.92 -10.42 1.95
C VAL A 304 -15.09 -8.96 2.37
N THR A 305 -14.50 -8.00 1.64
CA THR A 305 -14.64 -6.56 1.95
C THR A 305 -16.08 -6.08 1.76
N LYS A 306 -16.78 -6.60 0.75
CA LYS A 306 -18.20 -6.29 0.54
C LYS A 306 -19.04 -6.80 1.71
N LEU A 307 -18.81 -8.03 2.14
CA LEU A 307 -19.55 -8.63 3.26
C LEU A 307 -19.25 -7.95 4.61
N LEU A 308 -18.03 -7.41 4.75
CA LEU A 308 -17.61 -6.65 5.92
C LEU A 308 -18.28 -5.28 6.03
N ASP A 309 -18.79 -4.73 4.92
CA ASP A 309 -19.45 -3.44 4.92
C ASP A 309 -20.65 -3.45 5.88
N PRO A 310 -20.63 -2.59 6.92
CA PRO A 310 -21.71 -2.50 7.90
C PRO A 310 -23.10 -2.23 7.30
N GLN A 311 -23.18 -1.67 6.09
CA GLN A 311 -24.45 -1.36 5.43
C GLN A 311 -25.28 -2.61 5.12
N TYR A 312 -24.63 -3.73 4.80
CA TYR A 312 -25.33 -4.96 4.42
C TYR A 312 -25.70 -5.84 5.63
N GLY A 313 -25.17 -5.54 6.81
CA GLY A 313 -25.50 -6.24 8.06
C GLY A 313 -25.25 -7.75 8.05
N GLN A 314 -24.28 -8.22 7.25
CA GLN A 314 -24.00 -9.66 7.10
C GLN A 314 -23.19 -10.21 8.28
N PRO A 315 -23.38 -11.49 8.65
CA PRO A 315 -22.59 -12.14 9.69
C PRO A 315 -21.15 -12.38 9.26
N LEU A 316 -20.22 -12.22 10.22
CA LEU A 316 -18.78 -12.47 10.00
C LEU A 316 -18.49 -13.92 9.59
N THR A 317 -19.35 -14.89 9.93
CA THR A 317 -19.21 -16.29 9.48
C THR A 317 -19.12 -16.39 7.96
N LEU A 318 -19.95 -15.64 7.22
CA LEU A 318 -19.92 -15.61 5.76
C LEU A 318 -18.61 -15.00 5.23
N CYS A 319 -18.03 -14.04 5.96
CA CYS A 319 -16.74 -13.47 5.62
C CYS A 319 -15.62 -14.51 5.75
N TYR A 320 -15.64 -15.32 6.81
CA TYR A 320 -14.68 -16.42 7.00
C TYR A 320 -14.85 -17.50 5.94
N GLU A 321 -16.09 -17.88 5.58
CA GLU A 321 -16.35 -18.82 4.49
C GLU A 321 -15.75 -18.32 3.17
N LYS A 322 -16.02 -17.07 2.77
CA LYS A 322 -15.45 -16.48 1.55
C LYS A 322 -13.94 -16.33 1.59
N LEU A 323 -13.36 -16.03 2.75
CA LEU A 323 -11.91 -16.03 2.91
C LEU A 323 -11.32 -17.43 2.70
N THR A 324 -11.94 -18.48 3.26
CA THR A 324 -11.46 -19.86 3.06
C THR A 324 -11.58 -20.30 1.60
N GLU A 325 -12.66 -19.93 0.91
CA GLU A 325 -12.80 -20.13 -0.53
C GLU A 325 -11.67 -19.44 -1.32
N ALA A 326 -11.34 -18.18 -0.99
CA ALA A 326 -10.27 -17.45 -1.65
C ALA A 326 -8.89 -18.10 -1.44
N ILE A 327 -8.57 -18.52 -0.21
CA ILE A 327 -7.31 -19.21 0.12
C ILE A 327 -7.22 -20.56 -0.63
N ALA A 328 -8.30 -21.35 -0.61
CA ALA A 328 -8.35 -22.62 -1.31
C ALA A 328 -8.16 -22.45 -2.83
N LEU A 329 -8.82 -21.44 -3.41
CA LEU A 329 -8.68 -21.11 -4.82
C LEU A 329 -7.26 -20.62 -5.15
N HIS A 330 -6.62 -19.85 -4.26
CA HIS A 330 -5.23 -19.43 -4.42
C HIS A 330 -4.28 -20.62 -4.46
N ASN A 331 -4.40 -21.55 -3.51
CA ASN A 331 -3.57 -22.77 -3.48
C ASN A 331 -3.75 -23.60 -4.76
N HIS A 332 -5.00 -23.82 -5.17
CA HIS A 332 -5.29 -24.53 -6.42
C HIS A 332 -4.72 -23.83 -7.66
N TRP A 333 -4.78 -22.49 -7.69
CA TRP A 333 -4.26 -21.67 -8.79
C TRP A 333 -2.72 -21.77 -8.89
N VAL A 334 -2.03 -21.73 -7.75
CA VAL A 334 -0.57 -21.91 -7.66
C VAL A 334 -0.17 -23.29 -8.16
N ASP A 335 -0.85 -24.34 -7.68
CA ASP A 335 -0.58 -25.73 -8.07
C ASP A 335 -0.80 -25.97 -9.57
N THR A 336 -1.92 -25.45 -10.11
CA THR A 336 -2.32 -25.69 -11.50
C THR A 336 -1.48 -24.91 -12.49
N LYS A 337 -1.16 -23.64 -12.18
CA LYS A 337 -0.40 -22.77 -13.09
C LYS A 337 1.11 -22.93 -12.95
N GLN A 338 1.59 -23.70 -11.97
CA GLN A 338 3.03 -23.82 -11.62
C GLN A 338 3.71 -22.45 -11.48
N ALA A 339 2.94 -21.43 -11.10
CA ALA A 339 3.44 -20.07 -10.95
C ALA A 339 4.05 -19.94 -9.55
N MET A 340 5.21 -19.30 -9.44
CA MET A 340 5.72 -18.94 -8.12
C MET A 340 4.74 -17.95 -7.47
N PRO A 341 4.26 -18.24 -6.25
CA PRO A 341 3.34 -17.34 -5.56
C PRO A 341 4.03 -16.01 -5.30
N ARG A 342 3.33 -14.91 -5.58
CA ARG A 342 3.84 -13.58 -5.29
C ARG A 342 3.61 -13.29 -3.82
N ASP A 343 4.63 -12.78 -3.14
CA ASP A 343 4.56 -12.39 -1.73
C ASP A 343 3.35 -11.47 -1.44
N ALA A 344 3.03 -10.56 -2.36
CA ALA A 344 1.90 -9.64 -2.25
C ALA A 344 0.54 -10.36 -2.18
N ASP A 345 0.37 -11.46 -2.93
CA ASP A 345 -0.89 -12.21 -2.97
C ASP A 345 -1.07 -13.02 -1.67
N ILE A 346 0.02 -13.56 -1.10
CA ILE A 346 -0.02 -14.21 0.21
C ILE A 346 -0.35 -13.16 1.27
N CYS A 347 0.32 -12.00 1.24
CA CYS A 347 0.11 -10.92 2.21
C CYS A 347 -1.33 -10.39 2.20
N SER A 348 -2.03 -10.36 1.06
CA SER A 348 -3.42 -9.89 1.04
C SER A 348 -4.38 -10.78 1.82
N HIS A 349 -4.16 -12.10 1.84
CA HIS A 349 -4.99 -13.01 2.64
C HIS A 349 -4.78 -12.79 4.14
N ASN A 350 -3.51 -12.69 4.57
CA ASN A 350 -3.16 -12.43 5.97
C ASN A 350 -3.63 -11.04 6.42
N ALA A 351 -3.52 -10.02 5.57
CA ALA A 351 -4.05 -8.68 5.84
C ALA A 351 -5.58 -8.71 6.04
N MET A 352 -6.31 -9.49 5.25
CA MET A 352 -7.76 -9.66 5.43
C MET A 352 -8.11 -10.44 6.71
N GLN A 353 -7.34 -11.49 7.03
CA GLN A 353 -7.47 -12.23 8.28
C GLN A 353 -7.27 -11.33 9.49
N ALA A 354 -6.27 -10.45 9.47
CA ALA A 354 -6.06 -9.47 10.53
C ALA A 354 -7.30 -8.59 10.75
N VAL A 355 -7.90 -8.07 9.67
CA VAL A 355 -9.13 -7.27 9.75
C VAL A 355 -10.28 -8.09 10.34
N LEU A 356 -10.48 -9.34 9.91
CA LEU A 356 -11.56 -10.20 10.41
C LEU A 356 -11.38 -10.59 11.89
N TRP A 357 -10.15 -10.89 12.32
CA TRP A 357 -9.87 -11.16 13.73
C TRP A 357 -10.10 -9.91 14.57
N GLN A 358 -9.72 -8.73 14.07
CA GLN A 358 -9.98 -7.46 14.74
C GLN A 358 -11.48 -7.18 14.86
N THR A 359 -12.29 -7.37 13.80
CA THR A 359 -13.74 -7.12 13.85
C THR A 359 -14.48 -8.09 14.76
N LEU A 360 -13.99 -9.33 14.88
CA LEU A 360 -14.47 -10.34 15.84
C LEU A 360 -14.09 -9.98 17.29
N GLY A 361 -13.03 -9.20 17.49
CA GLY A 361 -12.49 -8.84 18.81
C GLY A 361 -11.32 -9.70 19.30
N CYS A 362 -10.68 -10.46 18.42
CA CYS A 362 -9.49 -11.27 18.69
C CYS A 362 -8.21 -10.53 18.26
N TYR A 363 -7.84 -9.50 19.03
CA TYR A 363 -6.73 -8.59 18.65
C TYR A 363 -5.36 -9.26 18.61
N ASP A 364 -5.09 -10.26 19.45
CA ASP A 364 -3.78 -10.92 19.47
C ASP A 364 -3.52 -11.73 18.19
N LEU A 365 -4.56 -12.39 17.66
CA LEU A 365 -4.48 -13.07 16.37
C LEU A 365 -4.32 -12.06 15.24
N ALA A 366 -5.05 -10.94 15.30
CA ALA A 366 -4.87 -9.86 14.34
C ALA A 366 -3.44 -9.30 14.34
N ASP A 367 -2.83 -9.09 15.52
CA ASP A 367 -1.44 -8.64 15.66
C ASP A 367 -0.43 -9.63 15.04
N VAL A 368 -0.67 -10.94 15.16
CA VAL A 368 0.18 -11.98 14.56
C VAL A 368 0.12 -11.90 13.03
N GLU A 369 -1.08 -11.83 12.46
CA GLU A 369 -1.27 -11.75 11.00
C GLU A 369 -0.69 -10.44 10.42
N GLU A 370 -0.88 -9.32 11.11
CA GLU A 370 -0.26 -8.04 10.74
C GLU A 370 1.27 -8.11 10.77
N SER A 371 1.83 -8.77 11.79
CA SER A 371 3.28 -8.94 11.91
C SER A 371 3.84 -9.79 10.78
N PHE A 372 3.09 -10.79 10.31
CA PHE A 372 3.44 -11.60 9.14
C PHE A 372 3.50 -10.75 7.87
N VAL A 373 2.48 -9.91 7.62
CA VAL A 373 2.46 -8.98 6.46
C VAL A 373 3.64 -8.02 6.52
N LEU A 374 3.93 -7.44 7.68
CA LEU A 374 5.01 -6.46 7.85
C LEU A 374 6.41 -7.07 7.69
N LEU A 375 6.57 -8.37 8.00
CA LEU A 375 7.82 -9.11 7.86
C LEU A 375 8.16 -9.42 6.40
N ILE A 376 7.14 -9.76 5.60
CA ILE A 376 7.33 -10.18 4.20
C ILE A 376 7.40 -8.97 3.27
N THR A 377 6.57 -7.96 3.51
CA THR A 377 6.52 -6.76 2.66
C THR A 377 7.78 -5.90 2.81
N ARG A 378 8.30 -5.39 1.69
CA ARG A 378 9.49 -4.53 1.70
C ARG A 378 9.13 -3.09 2.11
N ALA A 379 9.87 -2.55 3.06
CA ALA A 379 9.76 -1.16 3.49
C ALA A 379 10.03 -0.16 2.34
N GLY A 380 9.30 0.95 2.30
CA GLY A 380 9.48 2.02 1.32
C GLY A 380 9.02 1.73 -0.11
N LYS A 381 8.32 0.62 -0.35
CA LYS A 381 7.66 0.30 -1.63
C LYS A 381 6.17 0.65 -1.56
N ASP A 382 5.55 0.99 -2.70
CA ASP A 382 4.10 1.11 -2.82
C ASP A 382 3.46 -0.28 -2.75
N ASP A 383 3.16 -0.74 -1.53
CA ASP A 383 2.42 -1.98 -1.27
C ASP A 383 1.16 -1.68 -0.45
N PRO A 384 -0.04 -1.84 -1.05
CA PRO A 384 -1.29 -1.50 -0.39
C PRO A 384 -1.56 -2.38 0.83
N ASN A 385 -1.09 -3.64 0.85
CA ASN A 385 -1.26 -4.52 2.00
C ASN A 385 -0.49 -4.00 3.20
N ARG A 386 0.76 -3.57 2.97
CA ARG A 386 1.61 -2.99 4.02
C ARG A 386 0.99 -1.71 4.58
N LEU A 387 0.56 -0.80 3.70
CA LEU A 387 -0.04 0.46 4.13
C LEU A 387 -1.31 0.21 4.96
N ASN A 388 -2.22 -0.64 4.48
CA ASN A 388 -3.45 -0.98 5.19
C ASN A 388 -3.17 -1.60 6.56
N THR A 389 -2.20 -2.51 6.66
CA THR A 389 -1.77 -3.08 7.93
C THR A 389 -1.22 -2.02 8.88
N LEU A 390 -0.38 -1.10 8.40
CA LEU A 390 0.14 0.00 9.23
C LEU A 390 -0.98 0.95 9.69
N ILE A 391 -1.94 1.27 8.82
CA ILE A 391 -3.11 2.09 9.16
C ILE A 391 -3.95 1.40 10.25
N ASN A 392 -4.32 0.13 10.07
CA ASN A 392 -5.13 -0.60 11.05
C ASN A 392 -4.43 -0.74 12.40
N ARG A 393 -3.13 -1.07 12.38
CA ARG A 393 -2.30 -1.18 13.58
C ARG A 393 -2.16 0.15 14.31
N SER A 394 -1.87 1.23 13.58
CA SER A 394 -1.75 2.58 14.17
C SER A 394 -3.08 3.05 14.75
N TYR A 395 -4.20 2.83 14.06
CA TYR A 395 -5.53 3.17 14.56
C TYR A 395 -5.89 2.39 15.84
N ARG A 396 -5.55 1.09 15.90
CA ARG A 396 -5.70 0.27 17.12
C ARG A 396 -4.89 0.84 18.30
N ARG A 397 -3.65 1.24 18.06
CA ARG A 397 -2.78 1.88 19.07
C ARG A 397 -3.37 3.23 19.52
N ALA A 398 -3.89 4.03 18.60
CA ALA A 398 -4.57 5.29 18.91
C ALA A 398 -5.86 5.10 19.73
N ARG A 399 -6.67 4.07 19.40
CA ARG A 399 -7.85 3.68 20.20
C ARG A 399 -7.45 3.37 21.64
N ASN A 400 -6.24 2.89 21.87
CA ASN A 400 -5.63 2.62 23.18
C ASN A 400 -4.84 3.81 23.76
N GLY A 401 -5.06 5.04 23.31
CA GLY A 401 -4.41 6.21 23.91
C GLY A 401 -2.91 6.34 23.62
N LEU A 402 -2.31 5.36 22.92
CA LEU A 402 -0.91 5.38 22.48
C LEU A 402 -0.77 6.23 21.20
N TYR A 403 -1.22 7.50 21.27
CA TYR A 403 -1.28 8.40 20.12
C TYR A 403 0.10 8.68 19.51
N SER A 404 1.12 8.86 20.36
CA SER A 404 2.50 9.12 19.92
C SER A 404 3.09 7.93 19.14
N GLU A 405 2.90 6.70 19.63
CA GLU A 405 3.32 5.48 18.93
C GLU A 405 2.57 5.32 17.60
N ALA A 406 1.25 5.54 17.60
CA ALA A 406 0.42 5.45 16.41
C ALA A 406 0.88 6.42 15.31
N LEU A 407 1.12 7.69 15.67
CA LEU A 407 1.60 8.71 14.75
C LEU A 407 3.05 8.44 14.31
N ALA A 408 3.92 7.98 15.21
CA ALA A 408 5.30 7.62 14.87
C ALA A 408 5.38 6.49 13.83
N LEU A 409 4.51 5.48 13.92
CA LEU A 409 4.42 4.40 12.93
C LEU A 409 4.06 4.93 11.54
N LEU A 410 3.12 5.88 11.45
CA LEU A 410 2.70 6.45 10.17
C LEU A 410 3.68 7.48 9.60
N LEU A 411 4.36 8.25 10.45
CA LEU A 411 5.31 9.29 10.04
C LEU A 411 6.72 8.75 9.73
N HIS A 412 7.00 7.48 10.05
CA HIS A 412 8.28 6.86 9.75
C HIS A 412 8.58 6.89 8.24
N SER A 413 9.83 7.16 7.85
CA SER A 413 10.21 7.30 6.43
C SER A 413 9.93 6.04 5.60
N GLU A 414 9.95 4.88 6.24
CA GLU A 414 9.64 3.59 5.61
C GLU A 414 8.19 3.45 5.17
N THR A 415 7.29 4.24 5.75
CA THR A 415 5.84 4.19 5.47
C THR A 415 5.49 5.03 4.24
N TRP A 416 6.04 6.26 4.14
CA TRP A 416 5.60 7.22 3.11
C TRP A 416 6.55 7.37 1.91
N ARG A 417 7.82 6.92 1.98
CA ARG A 417 8.80 7.14 0.91
C ARG A 417 8.37 6.56 -0.45
N GLY A 418 7.59 5.48 -0.46
CA GLY A 418 7.18 4.78 -1.68
C GLY A 418 5.75 5.06 -2.15
N LEU A 419 4.97 5.89 -1.45
CA LEU A 419 3.54 6.01 -1.72
C LEU A 419 3.26 6.70 -3.06
N SER A 420 2.27 6.17 -3.78
CA SER A 420 1.56 6.90 -4.84
C SER A 420 0.68 8.00 -4.24
N LEU A 421 0.28 8.98 -5.05
CA LEU A 421 -0.59 10.07 -4.58
C LEU A 421 -1.95 9.55 -4.08
N ASP A 422 -2.50 8.52 -4.72
CA ASP A 422 -3.75 7.87 -4.27
C ASP A 422 -3.57 7.25 -2.86
N ALA A 423 -2.46 6.55 -2.63
CA ALA A 423 -2.13 5.96 -1.33
C ALA A 423 -1.79 7.01 -0.27
N TYR A 424 -1.21 8.15 -0.67
CA TYR A 424 -0.97 9.30 0.21
C TYR A 424 -2.28 9.85 0.79
N HIS A 425 -3.35 9.93 0.00
CA HIS A 425 -4.65 10.40 0.50
C HIS A 425 -5.18 9.50 1.62
N GLN A 426 -5.10 8.18 1.44
CA GLN A 426 -5.52 7.20 2.45
C GLN A 426 -4.66 7.30 3.72
N TRP A 427 -3.34 7.45 3.55
CA TRP A 427 -2.41 7.64 4.65
C TRP A 427 -2.66 8.94 5.44
N ALA A 428 -2.85 10.06 4.73
CA ALA A 428 -3.13 11.36 5.34
C ALA A 428 -4.50 11.38 6.06
N GLU A 429 -5.50 10.71 5.49
CA GLU A 429 -6.81 10.51 6.11
C GLU A 429 -6.70 9.72 7.42
N ALA A 430 -5.91 8.65 7.46
CA ALA A 430 -5.67 7.90 8.70
C ALA A 430 -5.04 8.76 9.81
N ILE A 431 -4.03 9.58 9.47
CA ILE A 431 -3.42 10.52 10.42
C ILE A 431 -4.45 11.53 10.92
N TRP A 432 -5.25 12.08 10.00
CA TRP A 432 -6.31 13.04 10.36
C TRP A 432 -7.33 12.42 11.32
N HIS A 433 -7.76 11.17 11.09
CA HIS A 433 -8.67 10.46 11.99
C HIS A 433 -8.08 10.20 13.38
N ILE A 434 -6.77 9.91 13.48
CA ILE A 434 -6.10 9.76 14.78
C ILE A 434 -6.08 11.10 15.54
N LEU A 435 -5.82 12.21 14.85
CA LEU A 435 -5.88 13.55 15.44
C LEU A 435 -7.32 13.91 15.86
N ALA A 436 -8.30 13.63 15.01
CA ALA A 436 -9.72 13.83 15.31
C ALA A 436 -10.14 13.04 16.56
N LEU A 437 -9.80 11.75 16.65
CA LEU A 437 -10.07 10.89 17.82
C LEU A 437 -9.44 11.44 19.10
N ARG A 438 -8.20 11.90 19.04
CA ARG A 438 -7.50 12.48 20.19
C ARG A 438 -8.18 13.77 20.67
N THR A 439 -8.54 14.64 19.72
CA THR A 439 -9.15 15.94 20.04
C THR A 439 -10.58 15.81 20.54
N SER A 440 -11.36 14.85 20.02
CA SER A 440 -12.70 14.56 20.51
C SER A 440 -12.68 14.04 21.95
N ARG A 441 -11.78 13.09 22.26
CA ARG A 441 -11.61 12.55 23.62
C ARG A 441 -11.17 13.60 24.64
N ARG A 442 -10.37 14.59 24.22
CA ARG A 442 -9.95 15.73 25.06
C ARG A 442 -11.01 16.82 25.21
N GLY A 443 -12.10 16.77 24.44
CA GLY A 443 -13.12 17.82 24.43
C GLY A 443 -12.70 19.11 23.70
N GLN A 444 -11.67 19.06 22.84
CA GLN A 444 -11.10 20.24 22.17
C GLN A 444 -11.92 20.66 20.93
N ARG A 445 -13.20 21.01 21.13
CA ARG A 445 -14.14 21.26 20.03
C ARG A 445 -13.74 22.46 19.16
N ARG A 446 -13.28 23.55 19.77
CA ARG A 446 -12.80 24.75 19.03
C ARG A 446 -11.62 24.43 18.12
N PHE A 447 -10.61 23.72 18.63
CA PHE A 447 -9.46 23.30 17.82
C PHE A 447 -9.87 22.38 16.66
N PHE A 448 -10.81 21.46 16.92
CA PHE A 448 -11.33 20.59 15.86
C PHE A 448 -12.00 21.40 14.74
N ASP A 449 -12.93 22.30 15.10
CA ASP A 449 -13.71 23.09 14.14
C ASP A 449 -12.83 24.12 13.39
N ASP A 450 -11.92 24.80 14.08
CA ASP A 450 -11.13 25.90 13.51
C ASP A 450 -9.86 25.42 12.78
N PHE A 451 -9.24 24.33 13.22
CA PHE A 451 -7.94 23.87 12.68
C PHE A 451 -8.04 22.58 11.86
N LEU A 452 -8.62 21.51 12.42
CA LEU A 452 -8.61 20.17 11.80
C LEU A 452 -9.64 20.03 10.68
N LEU A 453 -10.88 20.46 10.90
CA LEU A 453 -11.96 20.31 9.94
C LEU A 453 -11.67 21.01 8.59
N PRO A 454 -11.13 22.26 8.54
CA PRO A 454 -10.77 22.90 7.27
C PRO A 454 -9.59 22.24 6.54
N ARG A 455 -8.78 21.47 7.26
CA ARG A 455 -7.59 20.77 6.74
C ARG A 455 -7.86 19.31 6.38
N ARG A 456 -9.12 18.88 6.47
CA ARG A 456 -9.51 17.51 6.13
C ARG A 456 -9.10 17.17 4.69
N PRO A 457 -8.53 15.97 4.43
CA PRO A 457 -8.29 15.48 3.07
C PRO A 457 -9.57 15.48 2.23
N SER A 458 -9.46 15.80 0.95
CA SER A 458 -10.59 15.87 0.00
C SER A 458 -11.30 14.53 -0.20
N SER A 459 -10.59 13.42 -0.04
CA SER A 459 -11.10 12.05 -0.19
C SER A 459 -11.87 11.53 1.02
N SER A 460 -11.97 12.32 2.09
CA SER A 460 -12.35 11.82 3.41
C SER A 460 -13.83 11.45 3.53
N THR A 461 -14.10 10.27 4.09
CA THR A 461 -15.45 9.81 4.46
C THR A 461 -15.80 10.16 5.90
N PHE A 462 -15.40 11.35 6.36
CA PHE A 462 -15.66 11.80 7.72
C PHE A 462 -17.15 11.81 8.05
N VAL A 463 -17.51 11.12 9.14
CA VAL A 463 -18.83 11.15 9.75
C VAL A 463 -18.71 11.75 11.13
N SER A 464 -19.33 12.92 11.34
CA SER A 464 -19.20 13.67 12.60
C SER A 464 -19.68 12.90 13.83
N LYS A 465 -20.75 12.11 13.67
CA LYS A 465 -21.32 11.23 14.72
C LYS A 465 -20.37 10.16 15.26
N GLU A 466 -19.27 9.87 14.57
CA GLU A 466 -18.23 8.94 15.09
C GLU A 466 -17.40 9.58 16.21
N TYR A 467 -17.35 10.91 16.26
CA TYR A 467 -16.48 11.67 17.17
C TYR A 467 -17.27 12.53 18.15
N PHE A 468 -18.42 13.04 17.73
CA PHE A 468 -19.21 14.01 18.48
C PHE A 468 -20.70 13.67 18.47
N PHE A 469 -21.40 14.07 19.52
CA PHE A 469 -22.85 13.98 19.61
C PHE A 469 -23.52 15.19 18.96
N ASP A 470 -23.49 15.26 17.63
CA ASP A 470 -24.11 16.34 16.88
C ASP A 470 -25.37 15.91 16.10
N GLU A 471 -26.18 16.88 15.69
CA GLU A 471 -27.39 16.66 14.90
C GLU A 471 -27.09 16.57 13.40
N SER A 472 -25.90 16.08 13.03
CA SER A 472 -25.50 16.02 11.63
C SER A 472 -26.42 15.09 10.82
N SER A 473 -26.65 15.45 9.56
CA SER A 473 -27.53 14.69 8.65
C SER A 473 -26.93 13.36 8.18
N THR A 474 -25.63 13.14 8.42
CA THR A 474 -24.93 11.92 8.00
C THR A 474 -25.34 10.74 8.87
N SER A 475 -25.69 9.62 8.25
CA SER A 475 -26.08 8.38 8.94
C SER A 475 -24.86 7.49 9.19
N LEU A 476 -24.76 6.93 10.39
CA LEU A 476 -23.86 5.81 10.67
C LEU A 476 -24.46 4.51 10.08
N SER A 477 -23.72 3.41 10.18
CA SER A 477 -24.28 2.07 9.95
C SER A 477 -25.43 1.79 10.91
N ALA A 478 -26.34 0.88 10.56
CA ALA A 478 -27.52 0.57 11.38
C ALA A 478 -27.13 0.28 12.84
N LEU A 479 -26.19 -0.65 13.07
CA LEU A 479 -25.73 -1.00 14.41
C LEU A 479 -25.13 0.20 15.18
N ASN A 480 -24.30 1.01 14.52
CA ASN A 480 -23.67 2.16 15.15
C ASN A 480 -24.67 3.30 15.40
N MET A 481 -25.70 3.44 14.56
CA MET A 481 -26.80 4.38 14.77
C MET A 481 -27.58 4.02 16.04
N GLU A 482 -27.96 2.75 16.20
CA GLU A 482 -28.68 2.30 17.40
C GLU A 482 -27.86 2.57 18.68
N LEU A 483 -26.56 2.23 18.67
CA LEU A 483 -25.67 2.51 19.81
C LEU A 483 -25.49 4.01 20.06
N HIS A 484 -25.40 4.83 19.02
CA HIS A 484 -25.30 6.28 19.15
C HIS A 484 -26.59 6.88 19.75
N GLU A 485 -27.77 6.35 19.40
CA GLU A 485 -29.03 6.72 20.02
C GLU A 485 -29.08 6.35 21.51
N VAL A 486 -28.59 5.16 21.88
CA VAL A 486 -28.44 4.76 23.29
C VAL A 486 -27.54 5.73 24.06
N MET A 487 -26.37 6.07 23.50
CA MET A 487 -25.44 7.00 24.12
C MET A 487 -26.06 8.41 24.28
N ASN A 488 -26.81 8.88 23.28
CA ASN A 488 -27.52 10.16 23.34
C ASN A 488 -28.63 10.16 24.40
N ALA A 489 -29.44 9.10 24.45
CA ALA A 489 -30.51 8.96 25.43
C ALA A 489 -29.94 8.93 26.86
N ARG A 490 -28.83 8.21 27.07
CA ARG A 490 -28.08 8.19 28.34
C ARG A 490 -27.63 9.58 28.76
N ARG A 491 -26.98 10.36 27.86
CA ARG A 491 -26.54 11.73 28.18
C ARG A 491 -27.69 12.66 28.58
N ARG A 492 -28.90 12.41 28.07
CA ARG A 492 -30.10 13.19 28.38
C ARG A 492 -30.88 12.65 29.59
N GLY A 493 -30.42 11.58 30.24
CA GLY A 493 -31.10 10.94 31.36
C GLY A 493 -32.42 10.26 30.96
N GLN A 494 -32.51 9.74 29.74
CA GLN A 494 -33.71 9.14 29.16
C GLN A 494 -33.56 7.61 29.00
N ALA A 495 -33.36 6.87 30.09
CA ALA A 495 -33.17 5.41 30.04
C ALA A 495 -34.28 4.65 29.30
N VAL A 496 -35.54 5.03 29.48
CA VAL A 496 -36.68 4.35 28.81
C VAL A 496 -36.56 4.43 27.29
N ALA A 497 -36.11 5.57 26.75
CA ALA A 497 -35.94 5.77 25.32
C ALA A 497 -34.76 4.95 24.75
N ALA A 498 -33.80 4.57 25.59
CA ALA A 498 -32.63 3.80 25.18
C ALA A 498 -32.91 2.30 25.01
N ILE A 499 -33.98 1.75 25.60
CA ILE A 499 -34.23 0.30 25.68
C ILE A 499 -34.37 -0.32 24.29
N GLN A 500 -35.25 0.23 23.44
CA GLN A 500 -35.53 -0.36 22.12
C GLN A 500 -34.28 -0.34 21.21
N PRO A 501 -33.58 0.81 21.04
CA PRO A 501 -32.34 0.85 20.27
C PRO A 501 -31.28 -0.10 20.82
N LEU A 502 -31.18 -0.22 22.15
CA LEU A 502 -30.21 -1.10 22.79
C LEU A 502 -30.46 -2.58 22.51
N LEU A 503 -31.70 -3.04 22.64
CA LEU A 503 -32.06 -4.43 22.35
C LEU A 503 -31.83 -4.77 20.86
N GLN A 504 -32.12 -3.81 19.98
CA GLN A 504 -31.86 -3.95 18.55
C GLN A 504 -30.35 -4.02 18.26
N ALA A 505 -29.54 -3.15 18.88
CA ALA A 505 -28.09 -3.17 18.76
C ALA A 505 -27.49 -4.49 19.27
N LEU A 506 -27.96 -5.01 20.41
CA LEU A 506 -27.51 -6.28 20.98
C LEU A 506 -27.78 -7.44 20.02
N TRP A 507 -29.01 -7.54 19.52
CA TRP A 507 -29.37 -8.58 18.57
C TRP A 507 -28.54 -8.50 17.28
N GLN A 508 -28.37 -7.29 16.72
CA GLN A 508 -27.57 -7.08 15.52
C GLN A 508 -26.09 -7.41 15.74
N ALA A 509 -25.51 -7.00 16.87
CA ALA A 509 -24.11 -7.26 17.18
C ALA A 509 -23.83 -8.76 17.37
N GLU A 510 -24.73 -9.48 18.04
CA GLU A 510 -24.65 -10.92 18.22
C GLU A 510 -24.81 -11.66 16.88
N PHE A 511 -25.86 -11.33 16.12
CA PHE A 511 -26.09 -11.92 14.80
C PHE A 511 -24.92 -11.68 13.84
N GLN A 512 -24.36 -10.47 13.83
CA GLN A 512 -23.22 -10.15 12.96
C GLN A 512 -21.90 -10.75 13.46
N GLY A 513 -21.80 -11.21 14.71
CA GLY A 513 -20.56 -11.66 15.33
C GLY A 513 -19.62 -10.51 15.73
N ARG A 514 -20.11 -9.28 15.85
CA ARG A 514 -19.32 -8.11 16.27
C ARG A 514 -19.25 -8.05 17.80
N PHE A 515 -18.54 -9.01 18.40
CA PHE A 515 -18.52 -9.20 19.85
C PHE A 515 -18.01 -8.01 20.69
N PRO A 516 -17.08 -7.15 20.23
CA PRO A 516 -16.72 -5.94 20.98
C PRO A 516 -17.91 -5.02 21.20
N LEU A 517 -18.74 -4.83 20.17
CA LEU A 517 -19.95 -4.00 20.25
C LEU A 517 -21.06 -4.69 21.05
N TYR A 518 -21.19 -6.01 20.96
CA TYR A 518 -22.09 -6.77 21.83
C TYR A 518 -21.75 -6.58 23.31
N ARG A 519 -20.46 -6.72 23.69
CA ARG A 519 -20.00 -6.51 25.07
C ARG A 519 -20.21 -5.07 25.54
N LEU A 520 -20.03 -4.09 24.66
CA LEU A 520 -20.38 -2.69 24.94
C LEU A 520 -21.89 -2.53 25.17
N GLY A 521 -22.74 -3.13 24.31
CA GLY A 521 -24.18 -3.15 24.48
C GLY A 521 -24.62 -3.79 25.79
N MET A 522 -24.00 -4.89 26.20
CA MET A 522 -24.29 -5.54 27.49
C MET A 522 -23.91 -4.64 28.67
N THR A 523 -22.84 -3.85 28.53
CA THR A 523 -22.46 -2.85 29.53
C THR A 523 -23.49 -1.71 29.59
N PHE A 524 -23.99 -1.23 28.45
CA PHE A 524 -25.10 -0.27 28.42
C PHE A 524 -26.39 -0.83 29.01
N LEU A 525 -26.68 -2.12 28.80
CA LEU A 525 -27.88 -2.77 29.36
C LEU A 525 -27.83 -2.80 30.88
N ALA A 526 -26.66 -3.07 31.45
CA ALA A 526 -26.46 -2.98 32.88
C ALA A 526 -26.56 -1.54 33.39
N ASP A 527 -26.00 -0.56 32.67
CA ASP A 527 -26.08 0.86 33.05
C ASP A 527 -27.52 1.38 33.06
N VAL A 528 -28.30 1.08 32.02
CA VAL A 528 -29.73 1.41 31.93
C VAL A 528 -30.53 0.64 32.97
N GLY A 529 -30.22 -0.64 33.19
CA GLY A 529 -30.88 -1.49 34.20
C GLY A 529 -30.68 -1.00 35.64
N LEU A 530 -29.56 -0.32 35.93
CA LEU A 530 -29.33 0.33 37.22
C LEU A 530 -30.34 1.44 37.49
N GLU A 531 -30.77 2.21 36.48
CA GLU A 531 -31.80 3.24 36.64
C GLU A 531 -33.18 2.64 37.00
N PHE A 532 -33.41 1.38 36.65
CA PHE A 532 -34.61 0.62 37.02
C PHE A 532 -34.47 -0.15 38.35
N GLY A 533 -33.35 0.00 39.06
CA GLY A 533 -33.12 -0.66 40.35
C GLY A 533 -32.79 -2.15 40.25
N MET A 534 -32.38 -2.66 39.09
CA MET A 534 -32.06 -4.08 38.88
C MET A 534 -30.58 -4.40 39.18
N SER A 535 -30.05 -3.92 40.30
CA SER A 535 -28.60 -3.92 40.61
C SER A 535 -27.95 -5.31 40.62
N ASP A 536 -28.57 -6.31 41.26
CA ASP A 536 -28.06 -7.68 41.32
C ASP A 536 -27.94 -8.33 39.93
N HIS A 537 -28.97 -8.15 39.11
CA HIS A 537 -28.98 -8.70 37.75
C HIS A 537 -27.93 -7.99 36.89
N CYS A 538 -27.83 -6.66 36.97
CA CYS A 538 -26.84 -5.88 36.23
C CYS A 538 -25.40 -6.26 36.62
N GLN A 539 -25.15 -6.54 37.91
CA GLN A 539 -23.86 -7.04 38.37
C GLN A 539 -23.53 -8.40 37.73
N GLN A 540 -24.47 -9.35 37.74
CA GLN A 540 -24.27 -10.68 37.13
C GLN A 540 -24.01 -10.58 35.62
N LEU A 541 -24.73 -9.72 34.91
CA LEU A 541 -24.55 -9.50 33.47
C LEU A 541 -23.13 -9.02 33.16
N ILE A 542 -22.63 -8.01 33.86
CA ILE A 542 -21.28 -7.48 33.62
C ILE A 542 -20.21 -8.50 34.01
N LEU A 543 -20.37 -9.21 35.14
CA LEU A 543 -19.43 -10.26 35.54
C LEU A 543 -19.33 -11.38 34.51
N GLY A 544 -20.41 -11.69 33.78
CA GLY A 544 -20.42 -12.68 32.70
C GLY A 544 -19.53 -12.31 31.51
N ILE A 545 -19.39 -11.01 31.20
CA ILE A 545 -18.56 -10.53 30.08
C ILE A 545 -17.16 -10.06 30.50
N MET A 546 -16.94 -9.84 31.80
CA MET A 546 -15.73 -9.21 32.33
C MET A 546 -14.42 -9.89 31.93
N PRO A 547 -14.28 -11.24 31.93
CA PRO A 547 -13.03 -11.89 31.52
C PRO A 547 -12.58 -11.50 30.11
N GLN A 548 -13.53 -11.32 29.20
CA GLN A 548 -13.28 -10.96 27.80
C GLN A 548 -13.05 -9.46 27.60
N VAL A 549 -13.63 -8.62 28.47
CA VAL A 549 -13.41 -7.18 28.46
C VAL A 549 -12.06 -6.82 29.08
N LEU A 550 -11.64 -7.53 30.13
CA LEU A 550 -10.33 -7.34 30.77
C LEU A 550 -9.18 -7.81 29.88
N SER A 551 -9.35 -8.94 29.19
CA SER A 551 -8.37 -9.42 28.20
C SER A 551 -8.44 -8.64 26.88
N GLY A 552 -9.57 -8.01 26.60
CA GLY A 552 -9.76 -7.20 25.40
C GLY A 552 -8.79 -6.02 25.35
N GLN A 553 -8.36 -5.67 24.13
CA GLN A 553 -7.44 -4.55 23.94
C GLN A 553 -8.13 -3.18 23.92
N GLU A 554 -9.47 -3.08 23.91
CA GLU A 554 -10.16 -1.77 23.90
C GLU A 554 -10.34 -1.19 25.31
N MET A 555 -9.41 -0.30 25.69
CA MET A 555 -9.40 0.30 27.03
C MET A 555 -10.62 1.16 27.35
N GLU A 556 -11.25 1.77 26.35
CA GLU A 556 -12.44 2.60 26.56
C GLU A 556 -13.64 1.75 27.03
N HIS A 557 -13.83 0.57 26.42
CA HIS A 557 -14.86 -0.37 26.83
C HIS A 557 -14.55 -0.97 28.19
N ARG A 558 -13.27 -1.25 28.47
CA ARG A 558 -12.83 -1.73 29.78
C ARG A 558 -13.07 -0.71 30.89
N ALA A 559 -12.73 0.56 30.66
CA ALA A 559 -12.98 1.64 31.61
C ALA A 559 -14.48 1.77 31.91
N PHE A 560 -15.30 1.77 30.87
CA PHE A 560 -16.76 1.87 31.01
C PHE A 560 -17.35 0.67 31.75
N ALA A 561 -16.96 -0.56 31.41
CA ALA A 561 -17.44 -1.77 32.08
C ALA A 561 -17.06 -1.81 33.56
N ASN A 562 -15.82 -1.42 33.91
CA ASN A 562 -15.40 -1.35 35.30
C ASN A 562 -16.11 -0.26 36.09
N HIS A 563 -16.33 0.90 35.48
CA HIS A 563 -17.09 1.98 36.09
C HIS A 563 -18.55 1.58 36.37
N THR A 564 -19.21 0.95 35.39
CA THR A 564 -20.59 0.45 35.56
C THR A 564 -20.65 -0.69 36.57
N LEU A 565 -19.69 -1.63 36.56
CA LEU A 565 -19.63 -2.71 37.55
C LEU A 565 -19.51 -2.18 38.97
N ALA A 566 -18.63 -1.20 39.19
CA ALA A 566 -18.48 -0.56 40.50
C ALA A 566 -19.79 0.07 40.98
N ARG A 567 -20.52 0.76 40.09
CA ARG A 567 -21.86 1.30 40.41
C ARG A 567 -22.85 0.19 40.74
N CYS A 568 -22.85 -0.93 40.01
CA CYS A 568 -23.67 -2.09 40.35
C CYS A 568 -23.35 -2.65 41.73
N MET A 569 -22.07 -2.84 42.07
CA MET A 569 -21.64 -3.37 43.36
C MET A 569 -22.03 -2.47 44.55
N ILE A 570 -21.92 -1.14 44.38
CA ILE A 570 -22.34 -0.18 45.39
C ILE A 570 -23.86 -0.22 45.58
N ALA A 571 -24.61 -0.34 44.48
CA ALA A 571 -26.07 -0.37 44.49
C ALA A 571 -26.67 -1.71 44.96
N SER A 572 -26.04 -2.86 44.70
CA SER A 572 -26.52 -4.18 45.12
C SER A 572 -26.34 -4.43 46.61
N MET A 573 -25.29 -3.86 47.21
CA MET A 573 -24.99 -4.05 48.63
C MET A 573 -25.51 -2.93 49.54
N ASP A 574 -26.56 -2.22 49.14
CA ASP A 574 -27.19 -1.10 49.88
C ASP A 574 -26.18 -0.08 50.44
N SER A 575 -25.12 0.24 49.69
CA SER A 575 -24.04 1.12 50.14
C SER A 575 -23.32 0.66 51.42
N SER A 576 -23.30 -0.64 51.70
CA SER A 576 -22.52 -1.19 52.81
C SER A 576 -21.03 -0.92 52.60
N LYS A 577 -20.30 -0.73 53.72
CA LYS A 577 -18.85 -0.49 53.68
C LYS A 577 -18.07 -1.65 53.01
N ALA A 578 -18.62 -2.86 53.04
CA ALA A 578 -18.02 -4.02 52.38
C ALA A 578 -18.13 -3.91 50.85
N GLY A 579 -19.32 -3.61 50.32
CA GLY A 579 -19.53 -3.44 48.89
C GLY A 579 -18.78 -2.26 48.29
N ILE A 580 -18.72 -1.13 49.02
CA ILE A 580 -17.92 0.02 48.59
C ILE A 580 -16.43 -0.36 48.50
N ARG A 581 -15.91 -1.12 49.47
CA ARG A 581 -14.51 -1.59 49.44
C ARG A 581 -14.23 -2.56 48.29
N GLU A 582 -15.19 -3.42 47.95
CA GLU A 582 -15.07 -4.36 46.82
C GLU A 582 -15.13 -3.65 45.45
N ALA A 583 -15.82 -2.50 45.36
CA ALA A 583 -15.92 -1.70 44.14
C ALA A 583 -14.65 -0.87 43.84
N LEU A 584 -13.82 -0.56 44.84
CA LEU A 584 -12.64 0.31 44.70
C LEU A 584 -11.65 -0.13 43.60
N PRO A 585 -11.27 -1.42 43.47
CA PRO A 585 -10.35 -1.86 42.41
C PRO A 585 -10.90 -1.58 41.00
N CYS A 586 -12.21 -1.74 40.80
CA CYS A 586 -12.86 -1.45 39.52
C CYS A 586 -12.81 0.06 39.22
N LEU A 587 -13.09 0.91 40.20
CA LEU A 587 -13.01 2.37 40.03
C LEU A 587 -11.59 2.86 39.73
N LEU A 588 -10.59 2.32 40.43
CA LEU A 588 -9.18 2.67 40.18
C LEU A 588 -8.72 2.24 38.79
N MET A 589 -9.16 1.08 38.32
CA MET A 589 -8.86 0.62 36.96
C MET A 589 -9.55 1.50 35.91
N ALA A 590 -10.81 1.89 36.13
CA ALA A 590 -11.51 2.83 35.24
C ALA A 590 -10.84 4.22 35.21
N GLU A 591 -10.41 4.75 36.37
CA GLU A 591 -9.66 6.01 36.46
C GLU A 591 -8.36 5.93 35.63
N ALA A 592 -7.58 4.86 35.81
CA ALA A 592 -6.32 4.68 35.10
C ALA A 592 -6.51 4.57 33.57
N ASP A 593 -7.53 3.85 33.13
CA ASP A 593 -7.82 3.69 31.70
C ASP A 593 -8.29 5.01 31.07
N TYR A 594 -9.23 5.72 31.67
CA TYR A 594 -9.70 7.00 31.13
C TYR A 594 -8.61 8.08 31.12
N MET A 595 -7.74 8.10 32.15
CA MET A 595 -6.56 8.97 32.18
C MET A 595 -5.61 8.66 31.02
N THR A 596 -5.33 7.38 30.77
CA THR A 596 -4.46 6.95 29.66
C THR A 596 -5.04 7.38 28.31
N LEU A 597 -6.36 7.31 28.14
CA LEU A 597 -7.06 7.75 26.92
C LEU A 597 -7.15 9.27 26.77
N SER A 598 -6.83 10.03 27.83
CA SER A 598 -7.07 11.47 27.95
C SER A 598 -8.55 11.87 27.86
N MET A 599 -9.46 11.01 28.33
CA MET A 599 -10.90 11.27 28.40
C MET A 599 -11.26 11.98 29.70
N LEU A 600 -11.03 13.28 29.75
CA LEU A 600 -11.04 14.05 31.01
C LEU A 600 -12.45 14.18 31.63
N GLU A 601 -13.51 14.27 30.83
CA GLU A 601 -14.90 14.32 31.31
C GLU A 601 -15.25 13.03 32.08
N ALA A 602 -15.07 11.86 31.45
CA ALA A 602 -15.31 10.56 32.08
C ALA A 602 -14.38 10.29 33.28
N THR A 603 -13.12 10.74 33.20
CA THR A 603 -12.18 10.65 34.33
C THR A 603 -12.72 11.42 35.54
N SER A 604 -13.24 12.62 35.32
CA SER A 604 -13.76 13.47 36.38
C SER A 604 -14.98 12.84 37.07
N GLU A 605 -15.87 12.17 36.32
CA GLU A 605 -17.01 11.41 36.86
C GLU A 605 -16.55 10.26 37.77
N VAL A 606 -15.55 9.49 37.35
CA VAL A 606 -15.00 8.37 38.13
C VAL A 606 -14.30 8.89 39.40
N GLN A 607 -13.55 9.98 39.29
CA GLN A 607 -12.87 10.60 40.42
C GLN A 607 -13.85 11.15 41.45
N GLN A 608 -14.97 11.75 41.02
CA GLN A 608 -16.06 12.15 41.93
C GLN A 608 -16.62 10.96 42.70
N LEU A 609 -16.86 9.84 42.02
CA LEU A 609 -17.36 8.62 42.67
C LEU A 609 -16.33 8.03 43.65
N LEU A 610 -15.04 8.09 43.33
CA LEU A 610 -13.94 7.68 44.22
C LEU A 610 -13.89 8.53 45.50
N ILE A 611 -14.04 9.85 45.40
CA ILE A 611 -14.08 10.76 46.57
C ILE A 611 -15.22 10.36 47.50
N VAL A 612 -16.42 10.14 46.96
CA VAL A 612 -17.60 9.71 47.73
C VAL A 612 -17.37 8.33 48.37
N ALA A 613 -16.75 7.39 47.63
CA ALA A 613 -16.43 6.07 48.16
C ALA A 613 -15.44 6.13 49.34
N TYR A 614 -14.35 6.90 49.22
CA TYR A 614 -13.36 7.05 50.29
C TYR A 614 -13.94 7.75 51.54
N HIS A 615 -14.77 8.78 51.33
CA HIS A 615 -15.47 9.45 52.41
C HIS A 615 -16.34 8.47 53.22
N ASN A 616 -17.15 7.66 52.54
CA ASN A 616 -18.02 6.66 53.18
C ASN A 616 -17.25 5.54 53.91
N LEU A 617 -16.01 5.26 53.47
CA LEU A 617 -15.11 4.31 54.13
C LEU A 617 -14.31 4.92 55.28
N GLY A 618 -14.29 6.25 55.43
CA GLY A 618 -13.49 6.97 56.43
C GLY A 618 -11.99 7.01 56.09
N MET A 619 -11.65 6.93 54.80
CA MET A 619 -10.27 6.94 54.29
C MET A 619 -9.86 8.37 53.88
N THR A 620 -9.57 9.22 54.88
CA THR A 620 -9.40 10.66 54.65
C THR A 620 -8.17 11.03 53.82
N ALA A 621 -7.08 10.27 53.93
CA ALA A 621 -5.86 10.55 53.15
C ALA A 621 -6.06 10.25 51.66
N GLU A 622 -6.75 9.14 51.36
CA GLU A 622 -7.08 8.73 50.00
C GLU A 622 -8.16 9.63 49.37
N GLU A 623 -9.10 10.12 50.18
CA GLU A 623 -10.10 11.13 49.79
C GLU A 623 -9.43 12.43 49.34
N GLU A 624 -8.52 12.98 50.15
CA GLU A 624 -7.74 14.18 49.82
C GLU A 624 -6.94 13.98 48.52
N GLY A 625 -6.26 12.84 48.39
CA GLY A 625 -5.52 12.50 47.18
C GLY A 625 -6.41 12.36 45.93
N ALA A 626 -7.62 11.81 46.06
CA ALA A 626 -8.58 11.73 44.95
C ALA A 626 -9.13 13.11 44.56
N PHE A 627 -9.38 13.98 45.55
CA PHE A 627 -9.80 15.37 45.33
C PHE A 627 -8.74 16.20 44.60
N GLU A 628 -7.47 16.05 44.96
CA GLU A 628 -6.36 16.70 44.24
C GLU A 628 -6.29 16.26 42.78
N ARG A 629 -6.42 14.96 42.50
CA ARG A 629 -6.44 14.44 41.12
C ARG A 629 -7.64 14.95 40.33
N TYR A 630 -8.83 14.97 40.94
CA TYR A 630 -10.03 15.58 40.34
C TYR A 630 -9.76 17.04 39.94
N MET A 631 -9.17 17.83 40.84
CA MET A 631 -8.87 19.22 40.54
C MET A 631 -7.84 19.41 39.43
N GLN A 632 -6.87 18.51 39.33
CA GLN A 632 -5.90 18.51 38.22
C GLN A 632 -6.59 18.18 36.88
N SER A 633 -7.42 17.13 36.83
CA SER A 633 -8.16 16.73 35.63
C SER A 633 -9.07 17.85 35.12
N THR A 634 -9.84 18.50 36.00
CA THR A 634 -10.73 19.60 35.62
C THR A 634 -9.95 20.81 35.10
N LYS A 635 -8.83 21.17 35.74
CA LYS A 635 -7.95 22.25 35.25
C LYS A 635 -7.37 21.96 33.86
N LEU A 636 -6.97 20.72 33.62
CA LEU A 636 -6.47 20.29 32.31
C LEU A 636 -7.58 20.35 31.25
N ALA A 637 -8.81 19.94 31.57
CA ALA A 637 -9.94 20.01 30.66
C ALA A 637 -10.25 21.47 30.26
N GLN A 638 -10.29 22.38 31.25
CA GLN A 638 -10.45 23.82 31.00
C GLN A 638 -9.31 24.38 30.14
N ALA A 639 -8.06 24.03 30.46
CA ALA A 639 -6.91 24.48 29.68
C ALA A 639 -6.97 24.00 28.21
N PHE A 640 -7.48 22.80 27.96
CA PHE A 640 -7.65 22.31 26.59
C PHE A 640 -8.82 22.96 25.85
N GLU A 641 -9.89 23.33 26.54
CA GLU A 641 -11.02 24.07 25.97
C GLU A 641 -10.65 25.54 25.64
N GLU A 642 -9.84 26.16 26.50
CA GLU A 642 -9.39 27.54 26.35
C GLU A 642 -8.30 27.70 25.29
N ASN A 643 -7.40 26.73 25.14
CA ASN A 643 -6.30 26.80 24.18
C ASN A 643 -6.75 26.41 22.76
N PRO A 644 -6.74 27.35 21.79
CA PRO A 644 -7.20 27.06 20.43
C PRO A 644 -6.16 26.35 19.56
N VAL A 645 -4.95 26.06 20.07
CA VAL A 645 -3.85 25.48 19.28
C VAL A 645 -3.17 24.35 20.05
N ASP A 646 -3.18 23.14 19.48
CA ASP A 646 -2.32 22.04 19.91
C ASP A 646 -1.03 22.01 19.05
N PRO A 647 0.13 22.41 19.62
CA PRO A 647 1.38 22.55 18.86
C PRO A 647 1.89 21.22 18.31
N GLU A 648 1.59 20.09 18.96
CA GLU A 648 2.01 18.78 18.48
C GLU A 648 1.20 18.40 17.23
N SER A 649 -0.12 18.55 17.29
CA SER A 649 -1.02 18.29 16.17
C SER A 649 -0.70 19.19 14.97
N THR A 650 -0.32 20.45 15.20
CA THR A 650 0.14 21.34 14.13
C THR A 650 1.44 20.84 13.48
N ARG A 651 2.47 20.48 14.25
CA ARG A 651 3.74 19.95 13.71
C ARG A 651 3.55 18.67 12.91
N VAL A 652 2.70 17.76 13.40
CA VAL A 652 2.36 16.52 12.70
C VAL A 652 1.73 16.85 11.36
N TRP A 653 0.75 17.76 11.33
CA TRP A 653 0.08 18.12 10.10
C TRP A 653 0.99 18.86 9.11
N ASP A 654 1.86 19.76 9.59
CA ASP A 654 2.86 20.43 8.77
C ASP A 654 3.77 19.41 8.07
N THR A 655 4.22 18.38 8.81
CA THR A 655 5.03 17.28 8.26
C THR A 655 4.28 16.51 7.17
N VAL A 656 3.00 16.20 7.38
CA VAL A 656 2.13 15.54 6.37
C VAL A 656 2.08 16.39 5.09
N THR A 657 1.90 17.71 5.21
CA THR A 657 1.85 18.59 4.05
C THR A 657 3.17 18.71 3.30
N GLU A 658 4.30 18.70 4.01
CA GLU A 658 5.64 18.69 3.40
C GLU A 658 5.90 17.40 2.62
N ILE A 659 5.50 16.26 3.19
CA ILE A 659 5.57 14.96 2.51
C ILE A 659 4.70 14.96 1.25
N GLY A 660 3.46 15.46 1.33
CA GLY A 660 2.57 15.58 0.17
C GLY A 660 3.17 16.42 -0.96
N LYS A 661 3.78 17.57 -0.62
CA LYS A 661 4.50 18.42 -1.59
C LYS A 661 5.66 17.68 -2.24
N SER A 662 6.45 16.94 -1.46
CA SER A 662 7.60 16.18 -1.96
C SER A 662 7.20 14.98 -2.83
N LEU A 663 6.04 14.36 -2.59
CA LEU A 663 5.52 13.26 -3.41
C LEU A 663 4.99 13.78 -4.74
N ALA A 664 4.26 14.90 -4.73
CA ALA A 664 3.74 15.53 -5.94
C ALA A 664 4.84 16.11 -6.86
N SER A 665 6.03 16.41 -6.33
CA SER A 665 7.14 16.96 -7.11
C SER A 665 8.07 15.93 -7.78
N ARG A 666 7.77 14.63 -7.67
CA ARG A 666 8.58 13.53 -8.27
C ARG A 666 8.32 13.39 -9.77
#